data_AF-A0A6L3EZG3-F1
#
_entry.id   AF-A0A6L3EZG3-F1
#
_cell.length_a   1.000
_cell.length_b   1.000
_cell.length_c   1.000
_cell.angle_alpha   90.00
_cell.angle_beta   90.00
_cell.angle_gamma   90.00
#
_symmetry.space_group_name_H-M   'P 1'
#
loop_
_entity.id
_entity.type
_entity.pdbx_description
1 polymer ?
#
loop_
_entity_poly.entity_id
_entity_poly.type
_entity_poly.pdbx_seq_one_letter_code
_entity_poly.pdbx_strand_id
1 'polypeptide(L)'
;MIVQLFFFGLSLLLRGEGVLLRRKDVAFGMRLLGWFLCMAGWWSMLVGFGAFARLWPIFPAAIIGAVLHHRWHDGAQEYAVLIGVDLVMVMATGLLALPPLAFVELIGIAFLLALVGLIIELAARFTTQRISWLWLSGLGVVVLFALVVFPVTRGTMVRIFESRFLYLVPEVLVADVTPFPTPRPTLTPSPTVAVVETVEVSPTIVVTPVPEESTMTPVETPVGEETAVPSPKTIGQQWTPYLEWEYPNPSYQGNPFDLAASATFTHAESGETISTNLFYAGDDTWHLRFTGTLPGIWSFETISNDPELDGHQDVVQIEHNPGVAGFVTQYENKWGRTGIDRAFVPQYLMIGGPQTYYQNPGELDYIRQTFMVEHGFNGVHTLVFCRWFDIEQKQCSRVNVADPNPDLRTFEALEDLITMVHANGGVVHIWMWGDDSRSENQKRWGINSEADKRLQRYIAARLGPLPGWTMGYGYDLYEWATGDELTEWHDYMQAHLGWSHYLGGRSQPDPAISQLSEELDYSAYEQLEPTYDDFVAAFDDRPYKPSFSEDRFRIQEDSRYENRNWSMDEVRLALWHSTLAGGVANIWGNISIDKGANGGESISEPFPNPEQVKTYALFFENRFWVDMVRCNELTDGYCLMRPTNAHYVFYAEDADSVQMDLTGMLEGETAVAIDTRLAYEEISLGELNPEDQIWTAPYQSDWAIAVGEFPRNP
;
A
#
# COMPACT_ATOMS: atom_id res chain seq x y z
N MET A 1 21.71 52.45 -25.63
CA MET A 1 22.82 51.49 -25.46
C MET A 1 23.29 51.35 -24.01
N ILE A 2 23.77 52.41 -23.35
CA ILE A 2 24.28 52.32 -21.95
C ILE A 2 23.20 51.88 -20.95
N VAL A 3 22.00 52.46 -21.02
CA VAL A 3 20.84 52.05 -20.18
C VAL A 3 20.44 50.59 -20.45
N GLN A 4 20.70 50.07 -21.67
CA GLN A 4 20.32 48.71 -22.06
C GLN A 4 21.31 47.66 -21.54
N LEU A 5 22.61 47.95 -21.61
CA LEU A 5 23.65 47.13 -20.99
C LEU A 5 23.49 47.09 -19.46
N PHE A 6 22.98 48.17 -18.87
CA PHE A 6 22.67 48.23 -17.44
C PHE A 6 21.54 47.27 -17.05
N PHE A 7 20.38 47.32 -17.71
CA PHE A 7 19.27 46.41 -17.39
C PHE A 7 19.57 44.94 -17.70
N PHE A 8 20.37 44.68 -18.75
CA PHE A 8 20.81 43.32 -19.07
C PHE A 8 21.81 42.78 -18.04
N GLY A 9 22.79 43.59 -17.62
CA GLY A 9 23.72 43.23 -16.55
C GLY A 9 23.00 42.99 -15.21
N LEU A 10 22.00 43.82 -14.89
CA LEU A 10 21.19 43.66 -13.68
C LEU A 10 20.34 42.37 -13.71
N SER A 11 19.78 42.00 -14.87
CA SER A 11 19.04 40.75 -15.06
C SER A 11 19.91 39.51 -14.81
N LEU A 12 21.12 39.49 -15.38
CA LEU A 12 22.07 38.39 -15.19
C LEU A 12 22.49 38.26 -13.72
N LEU A 13 22.71 39.39 -13.04
CA LEU A 13 23.10 39.41 -11.63
C LEU A 13 21.99 38.88 -10.72
N LEU A 14 20.74 39.30 -10.93
CA LEU A 14 19.58 38.85 -10.15
C LEU A 14 19.26 37.35 -10.40
N ARG A 15 19.49 36.84 -11.61
CA ARG A 15 19.37 35.41 -11.91
C ARG A 15 20.48 34.59 -11.25
N GLY A 16 21.72 35.10 -11.23
CA GLY A 16 22.84 34.47 -10.55
C GLY A 16 22.61 34.35 -9.04
N GLU A 17 22.14 35.41 -8.39
CA GLU A 17 21.82 35.37 -6.96
C GLU A 17 20.62 34.48 -6.63
N GLY A 18 19.58 34.45 -7.48
CA GLY A 18 18.44 33.53 -7.32
C GLY A 18 18.79 32.04 -7.56
N VAL A 19 19.99 31.73 -8.06
CA VAL A 19 20.53 30.37 -8.13
C VAL A 19 21.39 30.05 -6.89
N LEU A 20 22.03 31.06 -6.30
CA LEU A 20 22.91 30.91 -5.14
C LEU A 20 22.17 30.93 -3.79
N LEU A 21 21.05 31.64 -3.68
CA LEU A 21 20.25 31.72 -2.46
C LEU A 21 19.33 30.50 -2.33
N ARG A 22 19.70 29.55 -1.45
CA ARG A 22 18.99 28.26 -1.21
C ARG A 22 17.64 28.38 -0.47
N ARG A 23 16.96 29.52 -0.51
CA ARG A 23 15.58 29.65 0.01
C ARG A 23 14.62 29.77 -1.16
N LYS A 24 13.72 28.79 -1.29
CA LYS A 24 12.84 28.58 -2.45
C LYS A 24 12.02 29.83 -2.81
N ASP A 25 11.56 30.58 -1.81
CA ASP A 25 10.61 31.67 -2.01
C ASP A 25 11.26 32.95 -2.56
N VAL A 26 12.53 33.20 -2.17
CA VAL A 26 13.30 34.39 -2.62
C VAL A 26 13.86 34.17 -4.03
N ALA A 27 14.22 32.93 -4.35
CA ALA A 27 14.73 32.54 -5.67
C ALA A 27 13.70 32.76 -6.79
N PHE A 28 12.42 32.46 -6.53
CA PHE A 28 11.35 32.64 -7.52
C PHE A 28 11.11 34.12 -7.84
N GLY A 29 10.94 34.96 -6.81
CA GLY A 29 10.69 36.40 -6.99
C GLY A 29 11.81 37.11 -7.77
N MET A 30 13.07 36.76 -7.49
CA MET A 30 14.25 37.31 -8.17
C MET A 30 14.35 36.85 -9.63
N ARG A 31 14.01 35.59 -9.92
CA ARG A 31 13.97 35.06 -11.30
C ARG A 31 12.87 35.71 -12.13
N LEU A 32 11.68 35.88 -11.54
CA LEU A 32 10.55 36.54 -12.19
C LEU A 32 10.87 38.02 -12.49
N LEU A 33 11.46 38.74 -11.54
CA LEU A 33 11.88 40.12 -11.72
C LEU A 33 12.95 40.26 -12.83
N GLY A 34 13.95 39.37 -12.86
CA GLY A 34 14.93 39.33 -13.93
C GLY A 34 14.31 39.08 -15.31
N TRP A 35 13.28 38.23 -15.39
CA TRP A 35 12.50 37.98 -16.60
C TRP A 35 11.75 39.24 -17.07
N PHE A 36 11.06 39.92 -16.16
CA PHE A 36 10.35 41.17 -16.45
C PHE A 36 11.28 42.27 -16.97
N LEU A 37 12.46 42.43 -16.36
CA LEU A 37 13.43 43.44 -16.78
C LEU A 37 14.04 43.14 -18.16
N CYS A 38 14.29 41.86 -18.46
CA CYS A 38 14.72 41.44 -19.81
C CYS A 38 13.65 41.74 -20.86
N MET A 39 12.39 41.39 -20.57
CA MET A 39 11.26 41.66 -21.46
C MET A 39 11.04 43.16 -21.65
N ALA A 40 11.16 43.97 -20.60
CA ALA A 40 11.06 45.43 -20.69
C ALA A 40 12.19 46.04 -21.55
N GLY A 41 13.42 45.53 -21.42
CA GLY A 41 14.54 45.92 -22.27
C GLY A 41 14.32 45.57 -23.75
N TRP A 42 13.81 44.36 -24.01
CA TRP A 42 13.45 43.90 -25.35
C TRP A 42 12.28 44.70 -25.96
N TRP A 43 11.26 44.99 -25.14
CA TRP A 43 10.10 45.79 -25.53
C TRP A 43 10.49 47.20 -25.96
N SER A 44 11.40 47.81 -25.20
CA SER A 44 11.98 49.13 -25.52
C SER A 44 12.72 49.10 -26.87
N MET A 45 13.38 47.99 -27.21
CA MET A 45 14.02 47.77 -28.51
C MET A 45 12.97 47.66 -29.64
N LEU A 46 11.98 46.79 -29.48
CA LEU A 46 10.98 46.51 -30.53
C LEU A 46 10.12 47.74 -30.87
N VAL A 47 9.77 48.55 -29.87
CA VAL A 47 9.07 49.83 -30.07
C VAL A 47 9.99 50.86 -30.73
N GLY A 48 11.26 50.94 -30.31
CA GLY A 48 12.24 51.86 -30.91
C GLY A 48 12.53 51.59 -32.39
N PHE A 49 12.36 50.34 -32.86
CA PHE A 49 12.58 49.94 -34.25
C PHE A 49 11.29 49.83 -35.08
N GLY A 50 10.11 50.21 -34.54
CA GLY A 50 8.84 50.17 -35.28
C GLY A 50 8.37 48.77 -35.68
N ALA A 51 8.91 47.72 -35.09
CA ALA A 51 8.65 46.31 -35.44
C ALA A 51 7.39 45.74 -34.77
N PHE A 52 6.72 46.53 -33.94
CA PHE A 52 5.63 46.10 -33.05
C PHE A 52 4.49 45.38 -33.77
N ALA A 53 4.02 45.95 -34.89
CA ALA A 53 2.88 45.39 -35.63
C ALA A 53 3.16 44.02 -36.28
N ARG A 54 4.43 43.63 -36.44
CA ARG A 54 4.81 42.39 -37.13
C ARG A 54 5.10 41.22 -36.20
N LEU A 55 5.36 41.47 -34.91
CA LEU A 55 5.78 40.44 -33.94
C LEU A 55 4.74 40.15 -32.85
N TRP A 56 3.63 40.91 -32.81
CA TRP A 56 2.49 40.67 -31.91
C TRP A 56 1.98 39.21 -31.86
N PRO A 57 1.94 38.43 -32.96
CA PRO A 57 1.45 37.05 -32.92
C PRO A 57 2.33 36.07 -32.13
N ILE A 58 3.59 36.43 -31.82
CA ILE A 58 4.54 35.55 -31.13
C ILE A 58 4.36 35.63 -29.60
N PHE A 59 3.80 36.73 -29.11
CA PHE A 59 3.64 37.01 -27.69
C PHE A 59 2.73 36.01 -26.95
N PRO A 60 1.59 35.56 -27.50
CA PRO A 60 0.77 34.52 -26.89
C PRO A 60 1.51 33.17 -26.80
N ALA A 61 2.36 32.83 -27.78
CA ALA A 61 3.10 31.57 -27.77
C ALA A 61 4.17 31.52 -26.66
N ALA A 62 4.82 32.65 -26.36
CA ALA A 62 5.76 32.76 -25.25
C ALA A 62 5.06 32.64 -23.87
N ILE A 63 3.85 33.20 -23.73
CA ILE A 63 3.03 33.06 -22.52
C ILE A 63 2.56 31.61 -22.36
N ILE A 64 2.11 30.97 -23.45
CA ILE A 64 1.72 29.55 -23.44
C ILE A 64 2.92 28.66 -23.05
N GLY A 65 4.12 28.93 -23.58
CA GLY A 65 5.34 28.22 -23.20
C GLY A 65 5.67 28.37 -21.70
N ALA A 66 5.51 29.56 -21.15
CA ALA A 66 5.71 29.82 -19.71
C ALA A 66 4.65 29.15 -18.82
N VAL A 67 3.40 29.07 -19.28
CA VAL A 67 2.31 28.37 -18.57
C VAL A 67 2.49 26.85 -18.63
N LEU A 68 2.91 26.30 -19.78
CA LEU A 68 3.22 24.88 -19.91
C LEU A 68 4.44 24.47 -19.08
N HIS A 69 5.45 25.35 -18.95
CA HIS A 69 6.58 25.17 -18.05
C HIS A 69 6.16 25.05 -16.58
N HIS A 70 5.06 25.71 -16.15
CA HIS A 70 4.59 25.59 -14.76
C HIS A 70 3.92 24.24 -14.47
N ARG A 71 3.45 23.51 -15.49
CA ARG A 71 2.69 22.27 -15.34
C ARG A 71 3.52 20.99 -15.34
N TRP A 72 4.79 21.04 -15.74
CA TRP A 72 5.69 19.89 -15.70
C TRP A 72 6.72 20.08 -14.61
N HIS A 73 6.52 19.40 -13.48
CA HIS A 73 7.53 19.18 -12.46
C HIS A 73 8.12 17.79 -12.69
N ASP A 74 9.33 17.74 -13.26
CA ASP A 74 10.43 16.83 -12.88
C ASP A 74 11.37 16.48 -14.05
N GLY A 75 12.64 16.88 -13.91
CA GLY A 75 13.77 16.25 -14.59
C GLY A 75 14.49 17.08 -15.67
N ALA A 76 15.70 16.63 -16.03
CA ALA A 76 16.66 17.30 -16.92
C ALA A 76 16.18 17.62 -18.34
N GLN A 77 14.95 17.25 -18.71
CA GLN A 77 14.30 17.64 -19.96
C GLN A 77 13.92 19.14 -19.99
N GLU A 78 13.83 19.81 -18.84
CA GLU A 78 13.50 21.24 -18.69
C GLU A 78 14.40 22.17 -19.53
N TYR A 79 15.72 21.91 -19.57
CA TYR A 79 16.68 22.80 -20.22
C TYR A 79 16.69 22.66 -21.74
N ALA A 80 16.43 21.46 -22.27
CA ALA A 80 16.41 21.22 -23.71
C ALA A 80 15.22 21.94 -24.38
N VAL A 81 14.07 21.99 -23.70
CA VAL A 81 12.88 22.71 -24.18
C VAL A 81 13.08 24.21 -24.13
N LEU A 82 13.64 24.75 -23.03
CA LEU A 82 13.97 26.17 -22.91
C LEU A 82 14.98 26.62 -23.97
N ILE A 83 16.06 25.86 -24.16
CA ILE A 83 17.06 26.11 -25.21
C ILE A 83 16.41 26.02 -26.60
N GLY A 84 15.52 25.05 -26.82
CA GLY A 84 14.79 24.89 -28.07
C GLY A 84 13.87 26.08 -28.38
N VAL A 85 13.11 26.57 -27.39
CA VAL A 85 12.23 27.73 -27.53
C VAL A 85 13.03 29.00 -27.78
N ASP A 86 14.13 29.22 -27.04
CA ASP A 86 15.01 30.38 -27.24
C ASP A 86 15.67 30.35 -28.63
N LEU A 87 16.12 29.18 -29.10
CA LEU A 87 16.66 29.00 -30.46
C LEU A 87 15.62 29.29 -31.53
N VAL A 88 14.39 28.79 -31.37
CA VAL A 88 13.30 29.04 -32.33
C VAL A 88 12.93 30.53 -32.35
N MET A 89 12.91 31.18 -31.19
CA MET A 89 12.65 32.63 -31.08
C MET A 89 13.75 33.46 -31.74
N VAL A 90 15.02 33.12 -31.54
CA VAL A 90 16.16 33.78 -32.18
C VAL A 90 16.16 33.55 -33.70
N MET A 91 15.88 32.32 -34.15
CA MET A 91 15.78 32.00 -35.57
C MET A 91 14.61 32.73 -36.25
N ALA A 92 13.42 32.74 -35.63
CA ALA A 92 12.26 33.45 -36.15
C ALA A 92 12.48 34.96 -36.22
N THR A 93 13.16 35.54 -35.22
CA THR A 93 13.46 36.98 -35.20
C THR A 93 14.53 37.34 -36.24
N GLY A 94 15.56 36.51 -36.41
CA GLY A 94 16.63 36.78 -37.37
C GLY A 94 16.22 36.54 -38.83
N LEU A 95 15.29 35.62 -39.11
CA LEU A 95 14.73 35.39 -40.46
C LEU A 95 13.85 36.55 -40.95
N LEU A 96 13.25 37.34 -40.05
CA LEU A 96 12.25 38.34 -40.42
C LEU A 96 12.73 39.80 -40.33
N ALA A 97 13.93 40.08 -39.80
CA ALA A 97 14.30 41.46 -39.47
C ALA A 97 15.73 41.93 -39.81
N LEU A 98 16.66 41.09 -40.28
CA LEU A 98 18.06 41.52 -40.45
C LEU A 98 18.68 41.12 -41.81
N PRO A 99 19.61 41.93 -42.38
CA PRO A 99 20.39 41.53 -43.53
C PRO A 99 21.27 40.30 -43.20
N PRO A 100 21.53 39.39 -44.16
CA PRO A 100 22.17 38.09 -43.93
C PRO A 100 23.51 38.11 -43.18
N LEU A 101 24.26 39.21 -43.27
CA LEU A 101 25.56 39.38 -42.59
C LEU A 101 25.44 39.59 -41.07
N ALA A 102 24.42 40.32 -40.60
CA ALA A 102 24.20 40.52 -39.16
C ALA A 102 23.67 39.25 -38.47
N PHE A 103 22.99 38.39 -39.23
CA PHE A 103 22.45 37.12 -38.74
C PHE A 103 23.56 36.11 -38.39
N VAL A 104 24.66 36.08 -39.16
CA VAL A 104 25.80 35.18 -38.91
C VAL A 104 26.56 35.58 -37.64
N GLU A 105 26.76 36.88 -37.40
CA GLU A 105 27.45 37.35 -36.19
C GLU A 105 26.60 37.15 -34.93
N LEU A 106 25.29 37.36 -35.01
CA LEU A 106 24.38 37.15 -33.87
C LEU A 106 24.24 35.68 -33.49
N ILE A 107 24.22 34.75 -34.46
CA ILE A 107 24.25 33.31 -34.17
C ILE A 107 25.59 32.93 -33.52
N GLY A 108 26.70 33.48 -34.00
CA GLY A 108 28.02 33.27 -33.39
C GLY A 108 28.07 33.72 -31.93
N ILE A 109 27.51 34.90 -31.64
CA ILE A 109 27.43 35.43 -30.27
C ILE A 109 26.49 34.59 -29.40
N ALA A 110 25.32 34.19 -29.90
CA ALA A 110 24.38 33.35 -29.17
C ALA A 110 24.98 31.98 -28.81
N PHE A 111 25.69 31.34 -29.75
CA PHE A 111 26.42 30.09 -29.50
C PHE A 111 27.55 30.28 -28.49
N LEU A 112 28.31 31.38 -28.59
CA LEU A 112 29.38 31.69 -27.66
C LEU A 112 28.83 31.89 -26.24
N LEU A 113 27.70 32.58 -26.09
CA LEU A 113 27.06 32.82 -24.80
C LEU A 113 26.47 31.54 -24.19
N ALA A 114 25.84 30.67 -24.99
CA ALA A 114 25.38 29.36 -24.55
C ALA A 114 26.54 28.48 -24.08
N LEU A 115 27.67 28.52 -24.81
CA LEU A 115 28.89 27.80 -24.44
C LEU A 115 29.48 28.32 -23.12
N VAL A 116 29.51 29.64 -22.91
CA VAL A 116 29.98 30.23 -21.64
C VAL A 116 29.08 29.84 -20.47
N GLY A 117 27.75 29.85 -20.65
CA GLY A 117 26.81 29.37 -19.63
C GLY A 117 27.04 27.91 -19.24
N LEU A 118 27.24 27.05 -20.24
CA LEU A 118 27.56 25.64 -20.03
C LEU A 118 28.90 25.44 -19.28
N ILE A 119 29.93 26.22 -19.62
CA ILE A 119 31.24 26.17 -18.95
C ILE A 119 31.14 26.60 -17.49
N ILE A 120 30.39 27.67 -17.18
CA ILE A 120 30.19 28.15 -15.81
C ILE A 120 29.46 27.09 -14.97
N GLU A 121 28.44 26.44 -15.53
CA GLU A 121 27.72 25.37 -14.83
C GLU A 121 28.57 24.12 -14.64
N LEU A 122 29.35 23.71 -15.64
CA LEU A 122 30.31 22.61 -15.52
C LEU A 122 31.38 22.92 -14.47
N ALA A 123 31.88 24.16 -14.39
CA ALA A 123 32.82 24.57 -13.36
C ALA A 123 32.19 24.54 -11.95
N ALA A 124 30.92 24.93 -11.81
CA ALA A 124 30.16 24.85 -10.56
C ALA A 124 29.86 23.40 -10.13
N ARG A 125 29.64 22.50 -11.09
CA ARG A 125 29.43 21.07 -10.83
C ARG A 125 30.75 20.34 -10.56
N PHE A 126 31.85 20.72 -11.21
CA PHE A 126 33.18 20.15 -10.97
C PHE A 126 33.72 20.47 -9.58
N THR A 127 33.37 21.64 -9.02
CA THR A 127 33.72 21.99 -7.63
C THR A 127 32.83 21.30 -6.59
N THR A 128 31.68 20.74 -6.98
CA THR A 128 30.71 20.14 -6.04
C THR A 128 30.56 18.63 -6.16
N GLN A 129 30.89 17.99 -7.30
CA GLN A 129 30.82 16.53 -7.49
C GLN A 129 31.89 15.99 -8.48
N ARG A 130 32.50 14.84 -8.16
CA ARG A 130 33.50 14.16 -9.01
C ARG A 130 32.84 13.53 -10.25
N ILE A 131 32.94 14.17 -11.41
CA ILE A 131 32.49 13.63 -12.70
C ILE A 131 33.60 12.75 -13.33
N SER A 132 33.24 11.56 -13.83
CA SER A 132 34.18 10.62 -14.47
C SER A 132 34.60 11.06 -15.88
N TRP A 133 35.86 10.80 -16.26
CA TRP A 133 36.47 11.16 -17.55
C TRP A 133 35.74 10.69 -18.82
N LEU A 134 34.91 9.63 -18.74
CA LEU A 134 34.12 9.12 -19.87
C LEU A 134 33.18 10.19 -20.48
N TRP A 135 32.64 11.08 -19.64
CA TRP A 135 31.73 12.14 -20.08
C TRP A 135 32.42 13.25 -20.89
N LEU A 136 33.67 13.59 -20.53
CA LEU A 136 34.46 14.59 -21.27
C LEU A 136 34.86 14.08 -22.67
N SER A 137 35.14 12.78 -22.80
CA SER A 137 35.44 12.15 -24.10
C SER A 137 34.23 12.09 -25.03
N GLY A 138 33.02 11.86 -24.51
CA GLY A 138 31.79 11.89 -25.32
C GLY A 138 31.49 13.27 -25.90
N LEU A 139 31.75 14.33 -25.13
CA LEU A 139 31.51 15.71 -25.57
C LEU A 139 32.48 16.15 -26.68
N GLY A 140 33.74 15.70 -26.63
CA GLY A 140 34.73 15.97 -27.67
C GLY A 140 34.29 15.44 -29.04
N VAL A 141 33.58 14.30 -29.07
CA VAL A 141 33.03 13.71 -30.30
C VAL A 141 31.88 14.55 -30.86
N VAL A 142 31.00 15.07 -30.00
CA VAL A 142 29.85 15.91 -30.43
C VAL A 142 30.32 17.24 -31.03
N VAL A 143 31.34 17.86 -30.43
CA VAL A 143 31.95 19.10 -30.96
C VAL A 143 32.66 18.85 -32.30
N LEU A 144 33.37 17.71 -32.43
CA LEU A 144 34.00 17.32 -33.69
C LEU A 144 32.95 17.05 -34.79
N PHE A 145 31.82 16.44 -34.42
CA PHE A 145 30.71 16.16 -35.33
C PHE A 145 30.06 17.45 -35.84
N ALA A 146 29.83 18.43 -34.95
CA ALA A 146 29.25 19.72 -35.30
C ALA A 146 30.18 20.56 -36.19
N LEU A 147 31.50 20.53 -35.95
CA LEU A 147 32.46 21.37 -36.68
C LEU A 147 32.89 20.78 -38.04
N VAL A 148 32.91 19.46 -38.19
CA VAL A 148 33.45 18.80 -39.40
C VAL A 148 32.34 18.19 -40.27
N VAL A 149 31.34 17.54 -39.68
CA VAL A 149 30.34 16.78 -40.45
C VAL A 149 29.23 17.69 -40.99
N PHE A 150 28.80 18.67 -40.19
CA PHE A 150 27.69 19.56 -40.55
C PHE A 150 27.95 20.46 -41.79
N PRO A 151 29.16 21.02 -42.00
CA PRO A 151 29.44 21.79 -43.22
C PRO A 151 29.49 20.91 -44.49
N VAL A 152 29.94 19.66 -44.36
CA VAL A 152 30.10 18.72 -45.48
C VAL A 152 28.75 18.16 -45.93
N THR A 153 27.86 17.82 -44.99
CA THR A 153 26.51 17.33 -45.32
C THR A 153 25.59 18.42 -45.89
N ARG A 154 25.78 19.68 -45.50
CA ARG A 154 25.06 20.84 -46.07
C ARG A 154 25.40 21.07 -47.54
N GLY A 155 26.67 20.90 -47.94
CA GLY A 155 27.10 21.03 -49.34
C GLY A 155 26.49 19.97 -50.26
N THR A 156 26.23 18.76 -49.74
CA THR A 156 25.65 17.65 -50.49
C THR A 156 24.12 17.73 -50.56
N MET A 157 23.44 18.15 -49.49
CA MET A 157 21.98 18.30 -49.46
C MET A 157 21.47 19.41 -50.38
N VAL A 158 22.17 20.55 -50.46
CA VAL A 158 21.76 21.67 -51.35
C VAL A 158 21.83 21.27 -52.83
N ARG A 159 22.83 20.47 -53.23
CA ARG A 159 22.95 19.96 -54.61
C ARG A 159 21.90 18.90 -54.97
N ILE A 160 21.41 18.15 -53.98
CA ILE A 160 20.33 17.17 -54.17
C ILE A 160 18.98 17.87 -54.28
N PHE A 161 18.77 18.96 -53.53
CA PHE A 161 17.51 19.71 -53.55
C PHE A 161 17.33 20.54 -54.84
N GLU A 162 18.41 21.14 -55.37
CA GLU A 162 18.34 21.91 -56.62
C GLU A 162 18.18 21.03 -57.89
N SER A 163 18.52 19.74 -57.82
CA SER A 163 18.48 18.85 -58.99
C SER A 163 17.19 18.03 -59.15
N ARG A 164 16.27 18.02 -58.16
CA ARG A 164 15.08 17.16 -58.20
C ARG A 164 13.72 17.86 -58.09
N PHE A 165 13.68 19.18 -57.89
CA PHE A 165 12.40 19.89 -57.71
C PHE A 165 11.77 20.44 -59.00
N LEU A 166 12.38 20.24 -60.17
CA LEU A 166 11.89 20.77 -61.45
C LEU A 166 11.22 19.75 -62.38
N TYR A 167 10.90 18.53 -61.92
CA TYR A 167 10.45 17.46 -62.84
C TYR A 167 9.19 16.67 -62.50
N LEU A 168 8.43 16.98 -61.44
CA LEU A 168 7.24 16.17 -61.11
C LEU A 168 6.08 17.01 -60.57
N VAL A 169 5.26 17.56 -61.47
CA VAL A 169 3.77 17.57 -61.49
C VAL A 169 3.37 18.05 -62.91
N PRO A 170 2.73 17.22 -63.77
CA PRO A 170 1.29 16.94 -63.64
C PRO A 170 0.83 15.52 -64.00
N GLU A 171 -0.27 15.08 -63.36
CA GLU A 171 -1.42 14.30 -63.90
C GLU A 171 -2.10 13.49 -62.77
N VAL A 172 -3.33 13.87 -62.35
CA VAL A 172 -4.65 13.30 -62.72
C VAL A 172 -5.04 12.15 -61.76
N LEU A 173 -6.02 12.29 -60.85
CA LEU A 173 -7.50 12.28 -61.00
C LEU A 173 -8.12 10.88 -60.85
N VAL A 174 -9.19 10.83 -60.03
CA VAL A 174 -10.35 9.91 -59.97
C VAL A 174 -10.43 8.85 -58.86
N ALA A 175 -11.62 8.86 -58.22
CA ALA A 175 -12.40 7.83 -57.50
C ALA A 175 -12.50 8.04 -55.97
N ASP A 176 -13.65 7.99 -55.30
CA ASP A 176 -15.06 8.03 -55.67
C ASP A 176 -15.85 8.31 -54.36
N VAL A 177 -17.03 8.93 -54.45
CA VAL A 177 -17.82 9.41 -53.30
C VAL A 177 -18.96 8.43 -52.97
N THR A 178 -19.10 8.04 -51.70
CA THR A 178 -20.37 7.49 -51.16
C THR A 178 -20.78 8.26 -49.89
N PRO A 179 -22.08 8.56 -49.69
CA PRO A 179 -22.53 9.42 -48.61
C PRO A 179 -22.87 8.65 -47.33
N PHE A 180 -22.49 9.23 -46.19
CA PHE A 180 -22.92 8.83 -44.84
C PHE A 180 -24.42 9.07 -44.61
N PRO A 181 -25.13 8.19 -43.89
CA PRO A 181 -26.51 8.44 -43.48
C PRO A 181 -26.59 9.37 -42.28
N THR A 182 -27.64 10.19 -42.30
CA THR A 182 -28.01 11.26 -41.36
C THR A 182 -28.58 10.71 -40.04
N PRO A 183 -28.45 11.41 -38.90
CA PRO A 183 -29.07 11.02 -37.64
C PRO A 183 -30.53 11.54 -37.55
N ARG A 184 -31.40 10.77 -36.90
CA ARG A 184 -32.79 11.13 -36.58
C ARG A 184 -33.20 10.54 -35.22
N PRO A 185 -34.27 11.03 -34.57
CA PRO A 185 -34.16 11.98 -33.47
C PRO A 185 -34.74 11.46 -32.14
N THR A 186 -34.45 12.23 -31.10
CA THR A 186 -34.94 12.22 -29.72
C THR A 186 -36.45 12.00 -29.58
N LEU A 187 -36.86 11.14 -28.63
CA LEU A 187 -38.17 11.17 -27.97
C LEU A 187 -38.04 10.85 -26.47
N THR A 188 -38.92 11.49 -25.70
CA THR A 188 -38.91 11.85 -24.27
C THR A 188 -39.66 10.81 -23.39
N PRO A 189 -39.99 11.04 -22.09
CA PRO A 189 -39.68 10.12 -20.98
C PRO A 189 -40.88 9.41 -20.31
N SER A 190 -40.56 8.46 -19.41
CA SER A 190 -41.33 7.88 -18.28
C SER A 190 -42.62 7.10 -18.57
N PRO A 191 -42.91 6.05 -17.76
CA PRO A 191 -43.78 6.28 -16.60
C PRO A 191 -43.34 5.59 -15.29
N THR A 192 -43.55 6.34 -14.20
CA THR A 192 -44.25 5.93 -12.97
C THR A 192 -43.79 4.66 -12.26
N VAL A 193 -42.92 4.84 -11.26
CA VAL A 193 -42.71 3.89 -10.16
C VAL A 193 -43.95 3.89 -9.27
N ALA A 194 -44.59 2.72 -9.17
CA ALA A 194 -45.68 2.47 -8.24
C ALA A 194 -45.13 2.31 -6.81
N VAL A 195 -45.81 2.97 -5.89
CA VAL A 195 -45.63 2.91 -4.43
C VAL A 195 -45.87 1.46 -3.97
N VAL A 196 -44.87 0.85 -3.34
CA VAL A 196 -45.01 -0.43 -2.65
C VAL A 196 -45.64 -0.14 -1.27
N GLU A 197 -46.89 -0.56 -1.12
CA GLU A 197 -47.60 -0.63 0.15
C GLU A 197 -46.88 -1.59 1.10
N THR A 198 -46.62 -1.11 2.31
CA THR A 198 -46.23 -1.90 3.48
C THR A 198 -47.36 -2.84 3.88
N VAL A 199 -47.16 -4.14 3.66
CA VAL A 199 -48.04 -5.18 4.18
C VAL A 199 -47.57 -5.54 5.59
N GLU A 200 -48.35 -5.13 6.60
CA GLU A 200 -48.24 -5.65 7.96
C GLU A 200 -48.55 -7.15 7.96
N VAL A 201 -47.56 -7.98 8.29
CA VAL A 201 -47.75 -9.40 8.55
C VAL A 201 -47.94 -9.59 10.05
N SER A 202 -49.19 -9.74 10.48
CA SER A 202 -49.54 -10.23 11.82
C SER A 202 -49.46 -11.77 11.85
N PRO A 203 -48.80 -12.41 12.82
CA PRO A 203 -48.84 -13.86 12.95
C PRO A 203 -50.14 -14.26 13.68
N THR A 204 -51.13 -14.75 12.93
CA THR A 204 -52.27 -15.48 13.50
C THR A 204 -51.91 -16.96 13.55
N ILE A 205 -51.62 -17.45 14.75
CA ILE A 205 -51.43 -18.89 15.03
C ILE A 205 -52.79 -19.57 14.90
N VAL A 206 -52.98 -20.32 13.81
CA VAL A 206 -54.12 -21.23 13.64
C VAL A 206 -53.68 -22.61 14.13
N VAL A 207 -54.15 -22.99 15.32
CA VAL A 207 -54.04 -24.35 15.85
C VAL A 207 -55.03 -25.23 15.09
N THR A 208 -54.52 -26.11 14.22
CA THR A 208 -55.30 -27.24 13.68
C THR A 208 -55.15 -28.46 14.59
N PRO A 209 -56.24 -29.24 14.79
CA PRO A 209 -56.23 -30.36 15.72
C PRO A 209 -55.46 -31.56 15.16
N VAL A 210 -54.69 -32.17 16.06
CA VAL A 210 -53.98 -33.46 15.89
C VAL A 210 -55.00 -34.56 15.57
N PRO A 211 -54.83 -35.34 14.48
CA PRO A 211 -55.59 -36.57 14.28
C PRO A 211 -54.99 -37.72 15.10
N GLU A 212 -55.90 -38.52 15.63
CA GLU A 212 -55.71 -39.66 16.52
C GLU A 212 -54.68 -40.70 16.05
N GLU A 213 -54.03 -41.30 17.05
CA GLU A 213 -53.18 -42.48 17.00
C GLU A 213 -53.72 -43.59 16.08
N SER A 214 -53.00 -43.85 15.00
CA SER A 214 -53.05 -45.14 14.32
C SER A 214 -51.84 -45.96 14.74
N THR A 215 -52.10 -47.00 15.53
CA THR A 215 -51.16 -48.06 15.89
C THR A 215 -50.49 -48.66 14.65
N MET A 216 -49.25 -48.27 14.37
CA MET A 216 -48.38 -49.00 13.45
C MET A 216 -47.56 -50.01 14.25
N THR A 217 -47.73 -51.29 13.89
CA THR A 217 -46.87 -52.40 14.28
C THR A 217 -45.42 -52.14 13.86
N PRO A 218 -44.42 -52.52 14.68
CA PRO A 218 -43.02 -52.26 14.39
C PRO A 218 -42.59 -53.12 13.19
N VAL A 219 -42.16 -52.45 12.12
CA VAL A 219 -41.38 -53.08 11.06
C VAL A 219 -39.96 -53.18 11.59
N GLU A 220 -39.48 -54.40 11.78
CA GLU A 220 -38.08 -54.69 12.08
C GLU A 220 -37.22 -54.23 10.91
N THR A 221 -36.66 -53.03 11.02
CA THR A 221 -35.56 -52.57 10.16
C THR A 221 -34.34 -53.43 10.49
N PRO A 222 -33.61 -53.97 9.50
CA PRO A 222 -32.36 -54.65 9.78
C PRO A 222 -31.43 -53.65 10.46
N VAL A 223 -30.95 -54.00 11.66
CA VAL A 223 -29.83 -53.31 12.30
C VAL A 223 -28.65 -53.48 11.35
N GLY A 224 -28.44 -52.47 10.50
CA GLY A 224 -27.23 -52.35 9.71
C GLY A 224 -26.06 -52.35 10.68
N GLU A 225 -25.06 -53.16 10.39
CA GLU A 225 -23.75 -53.10 11.04
C GLU A 225 -23.38 -51.62 11.24
N GLU A 226 -23.32 -51.19 12.49
CA GLU A 226 -22.67 -49.96 12.90
C GLU A 226 -21.22 -50.12 12.47
N THR A 227 -20.90 -49.65 11.26
CA THR A 227 -19.54 -49.64 10.73
C THR A 227 -18.73 -48.84 11.72
N ALA A 228 -17.96 -49.54 12.55
CA ALA A 228 -17.13 -48.94 13.57
C ALA A 228 -16.30 -47.83 12.90
N VAL A 229 -16.58 -46.58 13.27
CA VAL A 229 -15.78 -45.44 12.82
C VAL A 229 -14.35 -45.76 13.23
N PRO A 230 -13.40 -45.86 12.29
CA PRO A 230 -12.04 -46.21 12.61
C PRO A 230 -11.51 -45.19 13.63
N SER A 231 -10.88 -45.68 14.70
CA SER A 231 -10.32 -44.79 15.72
C SER A 231 -9.28 -43.86 15.07
N PRO A 232 -9.30 -42.56 15.39
CA PRO A 232 -8.39 -41.59 14.79
C PRO A 232 -6.94 -41.95 15.10
N LYS A 233 -6.08 -41.94 14.07
CA LYS A 233 -4.64 -42.20 14.23
C LYS A 233 -3.85 -40.92 14.45
N THR A 234 -4.41 -39.80 13.99
CA THR A 234 -3.79 -38.47 14.03
C THR A 234 -4.57 -37.60 15.01
N ILE A 235 -3.87 -36.94 15.92
CA ILE A 235 -4.46 -36.04 16.92
C ILE A 235 -3.83 -34.67 16.72
N GLY A 236 -4.67 -33.65 16.54
CA GLY A 236 -4.29 -32.25 16.45
C GLY A 236 -5.04 -31.41 17.47
N GLN A 237 -4.75 -30.11 17.47
CA GLN A 237 -5.41 -29.13 18.31
C GLN A 237 -6.07 -28.06 17.44
N GLN A 238 -7.11 -27.40 17.95
CA GLN A 238 -7.66 -26.24 17.26
C GLN A 238 -6.56 -25.20 17.01
N TRP A 239 -6.63 -24.56 15.83
CA TRP A 239 -5.84 -23.41 15.42
C TRP A 239 -4.35 -23.65 15.15
N THR A 240 -3.65 -24.39 16.01
CA THR A 240 -2.20 -24.60 15.87
C THR A 240 -1.76 -25.81 16.71
N PRO A 241 -0.70 -26.54 16.31
CA PRO A 241 -0.09 -26.49 14.97
C PRO A 241 -1.02 -27.09 13.91
N TYR A 242 -0.75 -26.80 12.63
CA TYR A 242 -1.37 -27.55 11.54
C TYR A 242 -0.90 -29.01 11.58
N LEU A 243 -1.75 -29.92 11.09
CA LEU A 243 -1.39 -31.30 10.77
C LEU A 243 -0.85 -31.36 9.33
N GLU A 244 0.10 -32.27 9.07
CA GLU A 244 0.71 -32.43 7.75
C GLU A 244 0.85 -33.90 7.36
N TRP A 245 0.56 -34.19 6.09
CA TRP A 245 0.79 -35.48 5.44
C TRP A 245 1.74 -35.30 4.26
N GLU A 246 2.56 -36.31 4.02
CA GLU A 246 3.57 -36.35 2.95
C GLU A 246 3.25 -37.48 1.97
N TYR A 247 3.26 -37.17 0.68
CA TYR A 247 2.96 -38.08 -0.41
C TYR A 247 4.08 -38.04 -1.46
N PRO A 248 4.99 -39.03 -1.49
CA PRO A 248 5.93 -39.20 -2.58
C PRO A 248 5.18 -39.55 -3.88
N ASN A 249 5.49 -38.83 -4.95
CA ASN A 249 5.00 -39.12 -6.30
C ASN A 249 6.15 -39.01 -7.32
N PRO A 250 7.08 -39.98 -7.36
CA PRO A 250 8.18 -40.00 -8.33
C PRO A 250 7.72 -40.23 -9.77
N SER A 251 6.45 -40.57 -9.99
CA SER A 251 5.90 -40.86 -11.31
C SER A 251 5.34 -39.63 -12.04
N TYR A 252 5.22 -38.49 -11.33
CA TYR A 252 4.60 -37.27 -11.84
C TYR A 252 5.19 -36.81 -13.19
N GLN A 253 4.38 -36.08 -13.96
CA GLN A 253 4.78 -35.55 -15.26
C GLN A 253 4.46 -34.06 -15.36
N GLY A 254 5.27 -33.32 -16.11
CA GLY A 254 5.08 -31.89 -16.35
C GLY A 254 5.66 -31.00 -15.25
N ASN A 255 5.06 -29.83 -15.04
CA ASN A 255 5.47 -28.90 -14.00
C ASN A 255 4.86 -29.33 -12.66
N PRO A 256 5.66 -29.64 -11.62
CA PRO A 256 5.11 -30.16 -10.36
C PRO A 256 4.19 -29.18 -9.62
N PHE A 257 4.37 -27.88 -9.84
CA PHE A 257 3.54 -26.83 -9.25
C PHE A 257 2.16 -26.66 -9.91
N ASP A 258 1.96 -27.27 -11.09
CA ASP A 258 0.68 -27.26 -11.81
C ASP A 258 -0.14 -28.54 -11.56
N LEU A 259 0.42 -29.51 -10.85
CA LEU A 259 -0.27 -30.75 -10.51
C LEU A 259 -1.41 -30.44 -9.52
N ALA A 260 -2.64 -30.61 -9.98
CA ALA A 260 -3.83 -30.41 -9.17
C ALA A 260 -4.16 -31.65 -8.33
N ALA A 261 -4.12 -31.49 -7.01
CA ALA A 261 -4.63 -32.44 -6.04
C ALA A 261 -5.21 -31.67 -4.85
N SER A 262 -6.30 -32.15 -4.27
CA SER A 262 -6.95 -31.50 -3.13
C SER A 262 -7.51 -32.53 -2.15
N ALA A 263 -7.87 -32.07 -0.96
CA ALA A 263 -8.60 -32.85 0.04
C ALA A 263 -9.76 -32.02 0.58
N THR A 264 -10.86 -32.70 0.91
CA THR A 264 -11.99 -32.10 1.64
C THR A 264 -12.12 -32.78 3.00
N PHE A 265 -11.82 -32.03 4.05
CA PHE A 265 -12.01 -32.45 5.44
C PHE A 265 -13.46 -32.22 5.83
N THR A 266 -14.10 -33.22 6.45
CA THR A 266 -15.48 -33.13 6.94
C THR A 266 -15.53 -33.41 8.43
N HIS A 267 -16.13 -32.50 9.20
CA HIS A 267 -16.36 -32.66 10.63
C HIS A 267 -17.53 -33.62 10.87
N ALA A 268 -17.31 -34.68 11.64
CA ALA A 268 -18.28 -35.77 11.79
C ALA A 268 -19.58 -35.33 12.48
N GLU A 269 -19.52 -34.38 13.42
CA GLU A 269 -20.70 -33.96 14.21
C GLU A 269 -21.49 -32.84 13.54
N SER A 270 -20.81 -31.79 13.03
CA SER A 270 -21.49 -30.63 12.43
C SER A 270 -21.72 -30.76 10.92
N GLY A 271 -20.98 -31.63 10.24
CA GLY A 271 -20.94 -31.69 8.78
C GLY A 271 -20.20 -30.52 8.12
N GLU A 272 -19.51 -29.67 8.90
CA GLU A 272 -18.67 -28.59 8.37
C GLU A 272 -17.55 -29.17 7.49
N THR A 273 -17.24 -28.47 6.40
CA THR A 273 -16.21 -28.89 5.45
C THR A 273 -15.14 -27.84 5.25
N ILE A 274 -13.89 -28.28 5.13
CA ILE A 274 -12.75 -27.44 4.77
C ILE A 274 -12.03 -28.11 3.60
N SER A 275 -11.89 -27.40 2.49
CA SER A 275 -11.21 -27.90 1.29
C SER A 275 -9.89 -27.17 1.10
N THR A 276 -8.81 -27.90 0.86
CA THR A 276 -7.49 -27.32 0.58
C THR A 276 -6.73 -28.16 -0.44
N ASN A 277 -5.79 -27.53 -1.13
CA ASN A 277 -4.96 -28.20 -2.13
C ASN A 277 -3.72 -28.82 -1.50
N LEU A 278 -3.21 -29.87 -2.14
CA LEU A 278 -1.86 -30.33 -1.91
C LEU A 278 -0.88 -29.36 -2.59
N PHE A 279 0.35 -29.29 -2.09
CA PHE A 279 1.41 -28.47 -2.68
C PHE A 279 2.71 -29.25 -2.84
N TYR A 280 3.44 -28.97 -3.92
CA TYR A 280 4.75 -29.54 -4.15
C TYR A 280 5.77 -29.01 -3.13
N ALA A 281 6.49 -29.90 -2.45
CA ALA A 281 7.42 -29.57 -1.38
C ALA A 281 8.90 -29.78 -1.77
N GLY A 282 9.19 -30.11 -3.03
CA GLY A 282 10.52 -30.54 -3.45
C GLY A 282 10.62 -32.07 -3.53
N ASP A 283 11.74 -32.57 -4.06
CA ASP A 283 12.10 -34.00 -4.06
C ASP A 283 10.94 -34.96 -4.42
N ASP A 284 10.23 -34.62 -5.51
CA ASP A 284 9.09 -35.40 -6.03
C ASP A 284 8.00 -35.69 -4.98
N THR A 285 7.78 -34.76 -4.06
CA THR A 285 6.91 -34.95 -2.90
C THR A 285 5.86 -33.85 -2.78
N TRP A 286 4.62 -34.22 -2.43
CA TRP A 286 3.50 -33.32 -2.20
C TRP A 286 3.04 -33.40 -0.76
N HIS A 287 2.76 -32.25 -0.16
CA HIS A 287 2.26 -32.14 1.19
C HIS A 287 0.78 -31.76 1.19
N LEU A 288 0.04 -32.27 2.17
CA LEU A 288 -1.29 -31.81 2.54
C LEU A 288 -1.22 -31.25 3.95
N ARG A 289 -1.86 -30.11 4.20
CA ARG A 289 -1.92 -29.50 5.54
C ARG A 289 -3.35 -29.23 5.98
N PHE A 290 -3.60 -29.34 7.27
CA PHE A 290 -4.91 -29.09 7.86
C PHE A 290 -4.84 -28.46 9.24
N THR A 291 -5.56 -27.36 9.44
CA THR A 291 -5.77 -26.73 10.74
C THR A 291 -7.23 -26.89 11.16
N GLY A 292 -7.46 -27.61 12.27
CA GLY A 292 -8.79 -27.80 12.81
C GLY A 292 -9.39 -26.51 13.37
N THR A 293 -10.61 -26.18 12.97
CA THR A 293 -11.38 -25.01 13.47
C THR A 293 -12.38 -25.39 14.55
N LEU A 294 -12.80 -26.66 14.60
CA LEU A 294 -13.70 -27.22 15.61
C LEU A 294 -13.09 -28.45 16.28
N PRO A 295 -13.32 -28.64 17.60
CA PRO A 295 -12.92 -29.86 18.28
C PRO A 295 -13.85 -31.00 17.86
N GLY A 296 -13.31 -32.21 17.73
CA GLY A 296 -14.06 -33.38 17.30
C GLY A 296 -13.34 -34.19 16.24
N ILE A 297 -14.05 -35.15 15.66
CA ILE A 297 -13.52 -36.04 14.63
C ILE A 297 -13.70 -35.38 13.27
N TRP A 298 -12.62 -35.34 12.49
CA TRP A 298 -12.63 -34.95 11.08
C TRP A 298 -12.10 -36.11 10.23
N SER A 299 -12.57 -36.22 8.99
CA SER A 299 -12.05 -37.18 8.02
C SER A 299 -11.86 -36.52 6.66
N PHE A 300 -10.89 -36.99 5.87
CA PHE A 300 -10.72 -36.53 4.50
C PHE A 300 -10.43 -37.67 3.54
N GLU A 301 -10.62 -37.35 2.26
CA GLU A 301 -10.15 -38.12 1.11
C GLU A 301 -9.48 -37.15 0.12
N THR A 302 -8.35 -37.54 -0.46
CA THR A 302 -7.70 -36.77 -1.53
C THR A 302 -8.31 -37.07 -2.89
N ILE A 303 -8.34 -36.07 -3.77
CA ILE A 303 -8.83 -36.18 -5.14
C ILE A 303 -7.75 -35.63 -6.08
N SER A 304 -7.33 -36.43 -7.07
CA SER A 304 -6.40 -36.02 -8.11
C SER A 304 -6.59 -36.81 -9.41
N ASN A 305 -6.17 -36.23 -10.53
CA ASN A 305 -6.00 -36.98 -11.78
C ASN A 305 -4.68 -37.79 -11.78
N ASP A 306 -3.75 -37.48 -10.86
CA ASP A 306 -2.54 -38.25 -10.64
C ASP A 306 -2.84 -39.44 -9.72
N PRO A 307 -2.67 -40.70 -10.18
CA PRO A 307 -3.03 -41.88 -9.40
C PRO A 307 -2.24 -42.04 -8.09
N GLU A 308 -1.05 -41.45 -7.97
CA GLU A 308 -0.25 -41.55 -6.74
C GLU A 308 -0.70 -40.55 -5.66
N LEU A 309 -1.52 -39.54 -6.02
CA LEU A 309 -2.07 -38.54 -5.09
C LEU A 309 -3.59 -38.66 -4.87
N ASP A 310 -4.26 -39.57 -5.58
CA ASP A 310 -5.71 -39.78 -5.52
C ASP A 310 -6.11 -40.84 -4.47
N GLY A 311 -7.23 -40.62 -3.77
CA GLY A 311 -7.85 -41.61 -2.89
C GLY A 311 -7.14 -41.88 -1.56
N HIS A 312 -6.22 -41.01 -1.10
CA HIS A 312 -5.65 -41.11 0.24
C HIS A 312 -6.66 -40.64 1.28
N GLN A 313 -6.79 -41.38 2.38
CA GLN A 313 -7.80 -41.11 3.41
C GLN A 313 -7.17 -41.14 4.82
N ASP A 314 -7.66 -40.27 5.70
CA ASP A 314 -7.34 -40.35 7.14
C ASP A 314 -8.52 -39.84 7.99
N VAL A 315 -8.48 -40.18 9.29
CA VAL A 315 -9.39 -39.69 10.33
C VAL A 315 -8.57 -39.06 11.44
N VAL A 316 -8.88 -37.80 11.75
CA VAL A 316 -8.16 -36.98 12.73
C VAL A 316 -9.07 -36.57 13.88
N GLN A 317 -8.54 -36.55 15.10
CA GLN A 317 -9.19 -35.94 16.25
C GLN A 317 -8.60 -34.55 16.47
N ILE A 318 -9.45 -33.53 16.53
CA ILE A 318 -9.05 -32.18 16.93
C ILE A 318 -9.47 -31.96 18.38
N GLU A 319 -8.50 -31.60 19.22
CA GLU A 319 -8.73 -31.23 20.62
C GLU A 319 -8.97 -29.73 20.77
N HIS A 320 -9.69 -29.36 21.84
CA HIS A 320 -9.92 -27.97 22.17
C HIS A 320 -8.62 -27.27 22.60
N ASN A 321 -8.39 -26.04 22.12
CA ASN A 321 -7.16 -25.28 22.38
C ASN A 321 -7.47 -23.85 22.86
N PRO A 322 -7.88 -23.67 24.12
CA PRO A 322 -8.33 -22.38 24.63
C PRO A 322 -7.17 -21.37 24.71
N GLY A 323 -7.45 -20.11 24.39
CA GLY A 323 -6.49 -19.01 24.51
C GLY A 323 -5.58 -18.80 23.30
N VAL A 324 -5.69 -19.64 22.27
CA VAL A 324 -4.95 -19.45 21.01
C VAL A 324 -5.74 -18.57 20.06
N ALA A 325 -5.10 -17.56 19.46
CA ALA A 325 -5.78 -16.49 18.71
C ALA A 325 -6.55 -16.95 17.46
N GLY A 326 -6.22 -18.10 16.85
CA GLY A 326 -6.83 -18.53 15.59
C GLY A 326 -6.55 -17.57 14.42
N PHE A 327 -7.42 -17.64 13.41
CA PHE A 327 -7.38 -16.80 12.20
C PHE A 327 -7.83 -15.37 12.48
N VAL A 328 -7.34 -14.42 11.68
CA VAL A 328 -7.83 -13.03 11.69
C VAL A 328 -9.26 -13.02 11.14
N THR A 329 -10.11 -12.23 11.77
CA THR A 329 -11.51 -12.00 11.37
C THR A 329 -11.86 -10.53 11.58
N GLN A 330 -13.14 -10.19 11.46
CA GLN A 330 -13.68 -8.90 11.86
C GLN A 330 -14.91 -9.06 12.76
N TYR A 331 -15.14 -8.03 13.56
CA TYR A 331 -16.41 -7.80 14.24
C TYR A 331 -16.91 -6.42 13.82
N GLU A 332 -17.91 -6.40 12.95
CA GLU A 332 -18.33 -5.18 12.25
C GLU A 332 -17.13 -4.58 11.47
N ASN A 333 -16.69 -3.37 11.81
CA ASN A 333 -15.51 -2.72 11.24
C ASN A 333 -14.26 -2.77 12.13
N LYS A 334 -14.18 -3.72 13.08
CA LYS A 334 -12.98 -3.94 13.89
C LYS A 334 -12.26 -5.21 13.52
N TRP A 335 -10.93 -5.19 13.58
CA TRP A 335 -10.11 -6.39 13.47
C TRP A 335 -10.36 -7.33 14.66
N GLY A 336 -10.41 -8.62 14.38
CA GLY A 336 -10.76 -9.66 15.35
C GLY A 336 -9.97 -10.95 15.21
N ARG A 337 -10.16 -11.85 16.18
CA ARG A 337 -9.46 -13.15 16.28
C ARG A 337 -10.44 -14.29 16.58
N THR A 338 -10.56 -15.25 15.66
CA THR A 338 -11.52 -16.36 15.75
C THR A 338 -11.31 -17.31 16.92
N GLY A 339 -10.07 -17.49 17.39
CA GLY A 339 -9.77 -18.47 18.44
C GLY A 339 -9.96 -17.97 19.87
N ILE A 340 -10.06 -16.64 20.06
CA ILE A 340 -10.23 -16.01 21.38
C ILE A 340 -11.44 -15.07 21.47
N ASP A 341 -12.13 -14.85 20.35
CA ASP A 341 -13.27 -13.95 20.23
C ASP A 341 -13.02 -12.52 20.72
N ARG A 342 -11.88 -11.94 20.32
CA ARG A 342 -11.48 -10.59 20.74
C ARG A 342 -11.19 -9.67 19.57
N ALA A 343 -11.54 -8.41 19.74
CA ALA A 343 -11.05 -7.32 18.91
C ALA A 343 -9.59 -7.00 19.26
N PHE A 344 -8.85 -6.48 18.30
CA PHE A 344 -7.52 -5.91 18.51
C PHE A 344 -7.27 -4.81 17.49
N VAL A 345 -6.20 -4.04 17.66
CA VAL A 345 -5.76 -3.06 16.66
C VAL A 345 -4.40 -3.50 16.14
N PRO A 346 -4.27 -3.93 14.88
CA PRO A 346 -2.98 -4.37 14.35
C PRO A 346 -1.97 -3.21 14.26
N GLN A 347 -0.84 -3.36 14.95
CA GLN A 347 0.28 -2.42 14.93
C GLN A 347 1.51 -3.19 14.43
N TYR A 348 1.74 -3.14 13.12
CA TYR A 348 2.75 -3.96 12.47
C TYR A 348 4.12 -3.28 12.48
N LEU A 349 5.14 -4.00 12.93
CA LEU A 349 6.53 -3.57 12.75
C LEU A 349 7.03 -3.92 11.34
N MET A 350 7.61 -2.96 10.64
CA MET A 350 8.34 -3.19 9.39
C MET A 350 9.62 -4.00 9.62
N ILE A 351 9.71 -5.13 8.93
CA ILE A 351 10.89 -5.99 8.91
C ILE A 351 11.41 -6.19 7.48
N GLY A 352 12.53 -6.89 7.34
CA GLY A 352 13.08 -7.27 6.04
C GLY A 352 12.17 -8.22 5.25
N GLY A 353 12.57 -8.52 4.01
CA GLY A 353 11.92 -9.53 3.18
C GLY A 353 12.38 -10.96 3.53
N PRO A 354 11.75 -12.00 2.95
CA PRO A 354 12.05 -13.42 3.22
C PRO A 354 13.53 -13.81 3.27
N GLN A 355 14.37 -13.21 2.41
CA GLN A 355 15.80 -13.46 2.36
C GLN A 355 16.55 -13.12 3.65
N THR A 356 16.01 -12.24 4.50
CA THR A 356 16.69 -11.82 5.73
C THR A 356 16.53 -12.82 6.86
N TYR A 357 15.39 -13.53 6.89
CA TYR A 357 15.05 -14.50 7.95
C TYR A 357 15.04 -15.96 7.48
N TYR A 358 15.17 -16.24 6.18
CA TYR A 358 15.34 -17.60 5.67
C TYR A 358 16.55 -18.29 6.30
N GLN A 359 16.32 -19.43 6.96
CA GLN A 359 17.35 -20.20 7.69
C GLN A 359 18.17 -19.36 8.68
N ASN A 360 17.55 -18.29 9.22
CA ASN A 360 18.19 -17.37 10.13
C ASN A 360 17.34 -17.20 11.41
N PRO A 361 17.31 -18.22 12.29
CA PRO A 361 16.52 -18.16 13.52
C PRO A 361 16.95 -17.02 14.45
N GLY A 362 18.21 -16.55 14.36
CA GLY A 362 18.69 -15.41 15.12
C GLY A 362 17.98 -14.10 14.77
N GLU A 363 17.60 -13.90 13.50
CA GLU A 363 16.80 -12.74 13.07
C GLU A 363 15.37 -12.84 13.61
N LEU A 364 14.74 -14.02 13.55
CA LEU A 364 13.41 -14.23 14.10
C LEU A 364 13.38 -14.04 15.62
N ASP A 365 14.39 -14.54 16.33
CA ASP A 365 14.55 -14.34 17.77
C ASP A 365 14.77 -12.87 18.13
N TYR A 366 15.54 -12.14 17.33
CA TYR A 366 15.72 -10.70 17.48
C TYR A 366 14.40 -9.96 17.30
N ILE A 367 13.65 -10.26 16.23
CA ILE A 367 12.33 -9.66 15.97
C ILE A 367 11.38 -9.92 17.15
N ARG A 368 11.28 -11.19 17.58
CA ARG A 368 10.45 -11.61 18.72
C ARG A 368 10.82 -10.87 19.99
N GLN A 369 12.09 -10.94 20.37
CA GLN A 369 12.53 -10.45 21.67
C GLN A 369 12.51 -8.92 21.75
N THR A 370 13.06 -8.24 20.74
CA THR A 370 13.14 -6.78 20.77
C THR A 370 11.79 -6.15 20.51
N PHE A 371 11.07 -6.54 19.46
CA PHE A 371 9.91 -5.75 19.06
C PHE A 371 8.58 -6.27 19.61
N MET A 372 8.39 -7.58 19.69
CA MET A 372 7.14 -8.12 20.23
C MET A 372 7.16 -8.14 21.77
N VAL A 373 8.26 -8.61 22.38
CA VAL A 373 8.36 -8.71 23.84
C VAL A 373 8.70 -7.36 24.47
N GLU A 374 9.83 -6.74 24.09
CA GLU A 374 10.31 -5.51 24.75
C GLU A 374 9.49 -4.28 24.33
N HIS A 375 9.19 -4.10 23.05
CA HIS A 375 8.42 -2.93 22.57
C HIS A 375 6.91 -3.16 22.58
N GLY A 376 6.44 -4.39 22.48
CA GLY A 376 5.00 -4.69 22.55
C GLY A 376 4.24 -4.62 21.22
N PHE A 377 4.91 -4.62 20.07
CA PHE A 377 4.21 -4.74 18.78
C PHE A 377 3.47 -6.08 18.70
N ASN A 378 2.22 -6.04 18.23
CA ASN A 378 1.36 -7.22 18.09
C ASN A 378 1.36 -7.80 16.67
N GLY A 379 2.36 -7.45 15.87
CA GLY A 379 2.50 -7.97 14.52
C GLY A 379 3.72 -7.43 13.80
N VAL A 380 3.97 -7.99 12.63
CA VAL A 380 5.05 -7.57 11.74
C VAL A 380 4.54 -7.41 10.32
N HIS A 381 5.19 -6.57 9.54
CA HIS A 381 4.94 -6.35 8.14
C HIS A 381 6.17 -6.74 7.32
N THR A 382 6.00 -7.64 6.34
CA THR A 382 7.07 -8.09 5.45
C THR A 382 6.70 -7.90 3.97
N LEU A 383 7.73 -7.70 3.16
CA LEU A 383 7.63 -7.42 1.73
C LEU A 383 8.19 -8.58 0.93
N VAL A 384 7.37 -9.16 0.05
CA VAL A 384 7.80 -10.32 -0.74
C VAL A 384 8.19 -9.93 -2.15
N PHE A 385 7.30 -9.31 -2.92
CA PHE A 385 7.52 -8.95 -4.32
C PHE A 385 7.96 -10.16 -5.14
N CYS A 386 8.98 -10.02 -5.98
CA CYS A 386 9.39 -11.05 -6.92
C CYS A 386 10.15 -12.21 -6.25
N ARG A 387 10.31 -12.14 -4.93
CA ARG A 387 10.83 -13.22 -4.09
C ARG A 387 9.91 -14.42 -4.04
N TRP A 388 8.64 -14.26 -4.39
CA TRP A 388 7.78 -15.40 -4.66
C TRP A 388 8.39 -16.39 -5.65
N PHE A 389 9.24 -15.94 -6.58
CA PHE A 389 9.80 -16.75 -7.66
C PHE A 389 11.33 -16.95 -7.58
N ASP A 390 12.04 -16.06 -6.88
CA ASP A 390 13.45 -16.23 -6.52
C ASP A 390 13.74 -15.38 -5.28
N ILE A 391 13.99 -16.01 -4.13
CA ILE A 391 14.15 -15.30 -2.84
C ILE A 391 15.20 -14.17 -2.88
N GLU A 392 16.18 -14.26 -3.77
CA GLU A 392 17.24 -13.27 -3.94
C GLU A 392 16.83 -12.07 -4.81
N GLN A 393 15.68 -12.15 -5.49
CA GLN A 393 15.23 -11.14 -6.46
C GLN A 393 14.03 -10.36 -5.96
N LYS A 394 14.30 -9.15 -5.46
CA LYS A 394 13.25 -8.15 -5.25
C LYS A 394 12.50 -7.78 -6.53
N GLN A 395 13.25 -7.63 -7.63
CA GLN A 395 12.75 -7.05 -8.88
C GLN A 395 12.40 -8.15 -9.89
N CYS A 396 11.19 -8.08 -10.43
CA CYS A 396 10.66 -9.07 -11.35
C CYS A 396 11.38 -9.01 -12.68
N SER A 397 11.94 -7.86 -13.05
CA SER A 397 12.80 -7.71 -14.23
C SER A 397 14.10 -8.53 -14.13
N ARG A 398 14.52 -8.95 -12.93
CA ARG A 398 15.72 -9.79 -12.72
C ARG A 398 15.42 -11.28 -12.71
N VAL A 399 14.16 -11.68 -12.56
CA VAL A 399 13.73 -13.08 -12.69
C VAL A 399 13.67 -13.43 -14.19
N ASN A 400 14.72 -14.07 -14.69
CA ASN A 400 14.95 -14.31 -16.12
C ASN A 400 14.30 -15.59 -16.64
N VAL A 401 13.04 -15.83 -16.25
CA VAL A 401 12.22 -16.95 -16.73
C VAL A 401 10.87 -16.43 -17.23
N ALA A 402 10.37 -17.02 -18.31
CA ALA A 402 9.12 -16.61 -18.94
C ALA A 402 7.89 -17.14 -18.20
N ASP A 403 8.02 -18.28 -17.54
CA ASP A 403 6.98 -18.93 -16.74
C ASP A 403 7.59 -19.35 -15.40
N PRO A 404 7.65 -18.44 -14.40
CA PRO A 404 8.30 -18.72 -13.13
C PRO A 404 7.48 -19.68 -12.26
N ASN A 405 8.19 -20.44 -11.43
CA ASN A 405 7.60 -21.27 -10.39
C ASN A 405 7.84 -20.64 -9.01
N PRO A 406 6.97 -20.92 -8.02
CA PRO A 406 7.20 -20.55 -6.63
C PRO A 406 8.58 -21.00 -6.11
N ASP A 407 9.27 -20.13 -5.40
CA ASP A 407 10.53 -20.44 -4.72
C ASP A 407 10.24 -21.03 -3.33
N LEU A 408 10.52 -22.34 -3.16
CA LEU A 408 10.26 -23.06 -1.91
C LEU A 408 10.85 -22.37 -0.67
N ARG A 409 12.02 -21.73 -0.81
CA ARG A 409 12.74 -21.07 0.29
C ARG A 409 11.97 -19.87 0.83
N THR A 410 11.30 -19.13 -0.05
CA THR A 410 10.47 -18.00 0.34
C THR A 410 9.32 -18.45 1.22
N PHE A 411 8.70 -19.59 0.89
CA PHE A 411 7.62 -20.15 1.69
C PHE A 411 8.13 -20.69 3.03
N GLU A 412 9.26 -21.39 3.07
CA GLU A 412 9.89 -21.83 4.32
C GLU A 412 10.16 -20.65 5.27
N ALA A 413 10.71 -19.54 4.74
CA ALA A 413 10.95 -18.34 5.52
C ALA A 413 9.65 -17.74 6.08
N LEU A 414 8.60 -17.67 5.27
CA LEU A 414 7.30 -17.13 5.68
C LEU A 414 6.61 -18.04 6.69
N GLU A 415 6.72 -19.36 6.55
CA GLU A 415 6.21 -20.35 7.50
C GLU A 415 6.83 -20.16 8.88
N ASP A 416 8.16 -20.02 8.94
CA ASP A 416 8.88 -19.76 10.18
C ASP A 416 8.45 -18.43 10.82
N LEU A 417 8.33 -17.37 10.02
CA LEU A 417 7.89 -16.05 10.49
C LEU A 417 6.46 -16.08 11.04
N ILE A 418 5.50 -16.61 10.26
CA ILE A 418 4.08 -16.68 10.62
C ILE A 418 3.91 -17.53 11.89
N THR A 419 4.54 -18.70 11.94
CA THR A 419 4.45 -19.59 13.10
C THR A 419 5.01 -18.92 14.35
N MET A 420 6.17 -18.27 14.25
CA MET A 420 6.77 -17.54 15.37
C MET A 420 5.87 -16.40 15.85
N VAL A 421 5.38 -15.56 14.93
CA VAL A 421 4.58 -14.39 15.29
C VAL A 421 3.23 -14.81 15.88
N HIS A 422 2.56 -15.81 15.31
CA HIS A 422 1.30 -16.35 15.83
C HIS A 422 1.46 -16.96 17.22
N ALA A 423 2.53 -17.72 17.44
CA ALA A 423 2.85 -18.28 18.77
C ALA A 423 3.08 -17.20 19.85
N ASN A 424 3.39 -15.97 19.46
CA ASN A 424 3.51 -14.80 20.34
C ASN A 424 2.25 -13.90 20.30
N GLY A 425 1.11 -14.42 19.83
CA GLY A 425 -0.18 -13.71 19.80
C GLY A 425 -0.31 -12.68 18.67
N GLY A 426 0.69 -12.56 17.79
CA GLY A 426 0.74 -11.52 16.78
C GLY A 426 0.17 -11.90 15.41
N VAL A 427 0.22 -10.95 14.46
CA VAL A 427 -0.15 -11.13 13.04
C VAL A 427 1.00 -10.76 12.11
N VAL A 428 1.20 -11.53 11.05
CA VAL A 428 2.05 -11.14 9.91
C VAL A 428 1.20 -10.49 8.83
N HIS A 429 1.52 -9.26 8.45
CA HIS A 429 0.94 -8.63 7.28
C HIS A 429 1.92 -8.66 6.09
N ILE A 430 1.48 -9.20 4.97
CA ILE A 430 2.32 -9.44 3.80
C ILE A 430 1.93 -8.48 2.68
N TRP A 431 2.89 -7.75 2.12
CA TRP A 431 2.71 -7.19 0.78
C TRP A 431 3.20 -8.17 -0.28
N MET A 432 2.25 -8.61 -1.11
CA MET A 432 2.50 -9.50 -2.22
C MET A 432 3.34 -8.81 -3.30
N TRP A 433 2.94 -7.60 -3.71
CA TRP A 433 3.54 -6.82 -4.78
C TRP A 433 3.83 -5.37 -4.37
N GLY A 434 4.46 -4.61 -5.27
CA GLY A 434 4.79 -3.21 -5.05
C GLY A 434 4.80 -2.38 -6.33
N ASP A 435 5.59 -1.32 -6.29
CA ASP A 435 5.70 -0.27 -7.32
C ASP A 435 6.17 -0.80 -8.70
N ASP A 436 5.46 -0.41 -9.76
CA ASP A 436 5.76 -0.75 -11.17
C ASP A 436 7.05 -0.12 -11.67
N SER A 437 7.33 1.12 -11.27
CA SER A 437 8.55 1.84 -11.64
C SER A 437 9.82 1.16 -11.11
N ARG A 438 9.68 0.39 -10.03
CA ARG A 438 10.76 -0.43 -9.43
C ARG A 438 10.76 -1.87 -9.89
N SER A 439 9.82 -2.27 -10.76
CA SER A 439 9.58 -3.65 -11.18
C SER A 439 9.35 -4.59 -9.99
N GLU A 440 8.53 -4.21 -9.03
CA GLU A 440 8.20 -4.99 -7.82
C GLU A 440 6.87 -5.74 -7.94
N ASN A 441 6.35 -5.88 -9.17
CA ASN A 441 5.10 -6.57 -9.47
C ASN A 441 5.24 -7.55 -10.65
N GLN A 442 4.26 -8.43 -10.78
CA GLN A 442 4.20 -9.54 -11.71
C GLN A 442 3.73 -9.17 -13.13
N LYS A 443 3.48 -7.90 -13.44
CA LYS A 443 2.90 -7.44 -14.73
C LYS A 443 3.58 -8.01 -15.97
N ARG A 444 4.89 -8.30 -15.91
CA ARG A 444 5.64 -8.93 -17.01
C ARG A 444 5.15 -10.33 -17.38
N TRP A 445 4.51 -11.04 -16.45
CA TRP A 445 3.91 -12.36 -16.67
C TRP A 445 2.38 -12.27 -16.81
N GLY A 446 1.80 -11.07 -16.68
CA GLY A 446 0.35 -10.81 -16.68
C GLY A 446 -0.28 -10.96 -15.30
N ILE A 447 -1.19 -10.04 -14.95
CA ILE A 447 -2.02 -10.12 -13.74
C ILE A 447 -3.05 -11.23 -13.95
N ASN A 448 -3.26 -12.07 -12.93
CA ASN A 448 -4.18 -13.22 -12.99
C ASN A 448 -3.89 -14.20 -14.14
N SER A 449 -2.65 -14.20 -14.64
CA SER A 449 -2.17 -15.14 -15.64
C SER A 449 -1.94 -16.53 -15.05
N GLU A 450 -1.50 -17.48 -15.87
CA GLU A 450 -1.19 -18.84 -15.43
C GLU A 450 -0.12 -18.88 -14.31
N ALA A 451 0.97 -18.12 -14.46
CA ALA A 451 2.04 -18.06 -13.46
C ALA A 451 1.57 -17.38 -12.15
N ASP A 452 0.77 -16.32 -12.25
CA ASP A 452 0.20 -15.64 -11.09
C ASP A 452 -0.80 -16.55 -10.36
N LYS A 453 -1.73 -17.19 -11.09
CA LYS A 453 -2.68 -18.15 -10.52
C LYS A 453 -2.00 -19.40 -9.94
N ARG A 454 -0.89 -19.86 -10.52
CA ARG A 454 -0.05 -20.91 -9.93
C ARG A 454 0.49 -20.48 -8.57
N LEU A 455 1.02 -19.27 -8.46
CA LEU A 455 1.48 -18.71 -7.20
C LEU A 455 0.33 -18.58 -6.19
N GLN A 456 -0.82 -18.06 -6.60
CA GLN A 456 -2.02 -17.91 -5.75
C GLN A 456 -2.49 -19.25 -5.17
N ARG A 457 -2.60 -20.29 -6.00
CA ARG A 457 -2.93 -21.65 -5.52
C ARG A 457 -1.88 -22.18 -4.54
N TYR A 458 -0.61 -21.92 -4.80
CA TYR A 458 0.49 -22.38 -3.96
C TYR A 458 0.52 -21.65 -2.61
N ILE A 459 0.25 -20.35 -2.58
CA ILE A 459 0.04 -19.57 -1.34
C ILE A 459 -1.14 -20.15 -0.55
N ALA A 460 -2.28 -20.37 -1.21
CA ALA A 460 -3.47 -20.88 -0.54
C ALA A 460 -3.25 -22.28 0.07
N ALA A 461 -2.60 -23.18 -0.67
CA ALA A 461 -2.29 -24.54 -0.22
C ALA A 461 -1.28 -24.59 0.94
N ARG A 462 -0.20 -23.80 0.82
CA ARG A 462 0.95 -23.88 1.72
C ARG A 462 0.82 -22.96 2.94
N LEU A 463 0.35 -21.72 2.75
CA LEU A 463 0.20 -20.71 3.81
C LEU A 463 -1.22 -20.61 4.37
N GLY A 464 -2.27 -20.99 3.61
CA GLY A 464 -3.65 -20.96 4.08
C GLY A 464 -3.94 -21.75 5.35
N PRO A 465 -3.31 -22.92 5.61
CA PRO A 465 -3.47 -23.62 6.89
C PRO A 465 -2.88 -22.87 8.09
N LEU A 466 -1.95 -21.93 7.90
CA LEU A 466 -1.32 -21.21 9.00
C LEU A 466 -2.20 -20.05 9.45
N PRO A 467 -2.68 -19.99 10.69
CA PRO A 467 -3.36 -18.80 11.21
C PRO A 467 -2.38 -17.63 11.39
N GLY A 468 -2.93 -16.44 11.58
CA GLY A 468 -2.14 -15.28 12.02
C GLY A 468 -1.46 -14.49 10.91
N TRP A 469 -2.04 -14.44 9.70
CA TRP A 469 -1.59 -13.53 8.66
C TRP A 469 -2.72 -12.92 7.85
N THR A 470 -2.43 -11.74 7.30
CA THR A 470 -3.23 -11.00 6.31
C THR A 470 -2.34 -10.63 5.13
N MET A 471 -2.93 -10.33 3.96
CA MET A 471 -2.16 -9.98 2.77
C MET A 471 -2.77 -8.80 2.02
N GLY A 472 -1.95 -7.78 1.81
CA GLY A 472 -2.22 -6.73 0.85
C GLY A 472 -1.66 -7.15 -0.50
N TYR A 473 -2.42 -6.94 -1.57
CA TYR A 473 -1.93 -7.13 -2.93
C TYR A 473 -0.70 -6.27 -3.20
N GLY A 474 -0.59 -5.12 -2.53
CA GLY A 474 0.63 -4.33 -2.49
C GLY A 474 0.36 -2.85 -2.31
N TYR A 475 1.31 -2.05 -2.78
CA TYR A 475 1.28 -0.60 -2.77
C TYR A 475 1.47 0.00 -4.16
N ASP A 476 1.07 1.26 -4.33
CA ASP A 476 1.08 2.01 -5.60
C ASP A 476 0.30 1.28 -6.72
N LEU A 477 -0.76 0.55 -6.32
CA LEU A 477 -1.53 -0.33 -7.20
C LEU A 477 -2.24 0.43 -8.32
N TYR A 478 -2.63 1.68 -8.08
CA TYR A 478 -3.31 2.53 -9.05
C TYR A 478 -2.48 2.78 -10.33
N GLU A 479 -1.18 2.51 -10.29
CA GLU A 479 -0.28 2.67 -11.43
C GLU A 479 -0.36 1.50 -12.41
N TRP A 480 -0.82 0.33 -11.96
CA TRP A 480 -0.65 -0.91 -12.73
C TRP A 480 -1.74 -1.97 -12.56
N ALA A 481 -2.65 -1.86 -11.59
CA ALA A 481 -3.76 -2.77 -11.35
C ALA A 481 -5.10 -2.01 -11.31
N THR A 482 -6.14 -2.67 -11.78
CA THR A 482 -7.53 -2.17 -11.78
C THR A 482 -8.35 -2.83 -10.67
N GLY A 483 -9.50 -2.22 -10.33
CA GLY A 483 -10.44 -2.81 -9.37
C GLY A 483 -10.92 -4.21 -9.75
N ASP A 484 -11.27 -4.41 -11.03
CA ASP A 484 -11.74 -5.71 -11.54
C ASP A 484 -10.64 -6.79 -11.43
N GLU A 485 -9.38 -6.44 -11.72
CA GLU A 485 -8.25 -7.37 -11.57
C GLU A 485 -8.00 -7.75 -10.10
N LEU A 486 -8.19 -6.80 -9.16
CA LEU A 486 -8.09 -7.08 -7.73
C LEU A 486 -9.26 -7.94 -7.24
N THR A 487 -10.47 -7.71 -7.73
CA THR A 487 -11.63 -8.58 -7.45
C THR A 487 -11.37 -10.00 -7.96
N GLU A 488 -10.86 -10.16 -9.19
CA GLU A 488 -10.54 -11.50 -9.70
C GLU A 488 -9.46 -12.19 -8.87
N TRP A 489 -8.41 -11.46 -8.46
CA TRP A 489 -7.38 -11.99 -7.56
C TRP A 489 -7.97 -12.43 -6.21
N HIS A 490 -8.78 -11.56 -5.60
CA HIS A 490 -9.46 -11.82 -4.34
C HIS A 490 -10.32 -13.08 -4.41
N ASP A 491 -11.23 -13.13 -5.38
CA ASP A 491 -12.18 -14.24 -5.53
C ASP A 491 -11.45 -15.55 -5.84
N TYR A 492 -10.39 -15.49 -6.65
CA TYR A 492 -9.58 -16.65 -6.94
C TYR A 492 -8.84 -17.16 -5.70
N MET A 493 -8.24 -16.26 -4.90
CA MET A 493 -7.59 -16.63 -3.65
C MET A 493 -8.59 -17.22 -2.66
N GLN A 494 -9.71 -16.54 -2.38
CA GLN A 494 -10.74 -17.03 -1.44
C GLN A 494 -11.32 -18.39 -1.88
N ALA A 495 -11.44 -18.64 -3.18
CA ALA A 495 -11.93 -19.93 -3.69
C ALA A 495 -10.94 -21.10 -3.46
N HIS A 496 -9.65 -20.83 -3.22
CA HIS A 496 -8.63 -21.85 -2.99
C HIS A 496 -8.15 -21.91 -1.54
N LEU A 497 -8.44 -20.89 -0.74
CA LEU A 497 -8.14 -20.84 0.68
C LEU A 497 -9.16 -21.68 1.45
N GLY A 498 -8.70 -22.76 2.09
CA GLY A 498 -9.55 -23.58 2.96
C GLY A 498 -10.01 -22.86 4.24
N TRP A 499 -9.31 -21.78 4.61
CA TRP A 499 -9.61 -20.91 5.74
C TRP A 499 -9.66 -19.47 5.25
N SER A 500 -10.60 -18.67 5.73
CA SER A 500 -10.65 -17.26 5.35
C SER A 500 -9.41 -16.53 5.86
N HIS A 501 -8.75 -15.81 4.96
CA HIS A 501 -7.71 -14.85 5.27
C HIS A 501 -8.11 -13.49 4.72
N TYR A 502 -7.72 -12.44 5.43
CA TYR A 502 -8.05 -11.07 5.04
C TYR A 502 -7.10 -10.60 3.94
N LEU A 503 -7.70 -10.25 2.80
CA LEU A 503 -7.05 -9.80 1.59
C LEU A 503 -7.43 -8.35 1.30
N GLY A 504 -6.45 -7.52 1.02
CA GLY A 504 -6.65 -6.10 0.73
C GLY A 504 -5.69 -5.56 -0.29
N GLY A 505 -5.56 -4.24 -0.36
CA GLY A 505 -4.65 -3.59 -1.29
C GLY A 505 -4.73 -2.08 -1.18
N ARG A 506 -3.57 -1.45 -0.97
CA ARG A 506 -3.47 -0.02 -0.73
C ARG A 506 -3.96 0.78 -1.93
N SER A 507 -4.89 1.68 -1.67
CA SER A 507 -5.47 2.56 -2.68
C SER A 507 -4.59 3.79 -2.98
N GLN A 508 -5.18 4.78 -3.65
CA GLN A 508 -4.48 6.01 -4.06
C GLN A 508 -4.12 6.89 -2.86
N PRO A 509 -3.06 7.72 -2.98
CA PRO A 509 -2.76 8.75 -2.00
C PRO A 509 -3.93 9.73 -1.82
N ASP A 510 -4.07 10.20 -0.57
CA ASP A 510 -4.80 11.38 -0.08
C ASP A 510 -5.13 12.44 -1.17
N PRO A 511 -6.35 13.01 -1.22
CA PRO A 511 -7.39 13.03 -0.16
C PRO A 511 -8.56 12.07 -0.34
N ALA A 512 -8.54 11.21 -1.36
CA ALA A 512 -9.66 10.33 -1.60
C ALA A 512 -9.55 9.09 -0.69
N ILE A 513 -10.39 9.03 0.36
CA ILE A 513 -10.74 7.77 1.04
C ILE A 513 -11.44 6.90 -0.01
N SER A 514 -10.64 6.23 -0.81
CA SER A 514 -11.05 5.45 -1.96
C SER A 514 -10.48 4.06 -1.82
N GLN A 515 -11.13 3.09 -2.44
CA GLN A 515 -10.68 1.72 -2.50
C GLN A 515 -10.74 1.28 -3.96
N LEU A 516 -9.74 0.54 -4.42
CA LEU A 516 -9.69 0.10 -5.81
C LEU A 516 -10.78 -0.94 -6.11
N SER A 517 -11.13 -1.78 -5.14
CA SER A 517 -12.23 -2.75 -5.21
C SER A 517 -12.95 -2.91 -3.89
N GLU A 518 -14.28 -2.84 -3.88
CA GLU A 518 -15.12 -3.09 -2.71
C GLU A 518 -15.30 -4.58 -2.38
N GLU A 519 -14.69 -5.49 -3.13
CA GLU A 519 -14.73 -6.93 -2.78
C GLU A 519 -13.63 -7.33 -1.80
N LEU A 520 -12.62 -6.48 -1.60
CA LEU A 520 -11.53 -6.73 -0.63
C LEU A 520 -12.03 -6.74 0.82
N ASP A 521 -11.44 -7.58 1.67
CA ASP A 521 -11.92 -7.87 3.04
C ASP A 521 -11.72 -6.69 4.01
N TYR A 522 -10.68 -5.88 3.79
CA TYR A 522 -10.40 -4.69 4.59
C TYR A 522 -10.18 -3.47 3.70
N SER A 523 -10.36 -2.30 4.30
CA SER A 523 -10.11 -1.03 3.65
C SER A 523 -8.71 -0.52 3.93
N ALA A 524 -8.04 -0.04 2.88
CA ALA A 524 -6.62 0.20 2.92
C ALA A 524 -6.26 1.52 2.23
N TYR A 525 -5.58 2.39 2.96
CA TYR A 525 -5.33 3.77 2.54
C TYR A 525 -3.83 4.12 2.56
N GLU A 526 -3.40 5.02 1.69
CA GLU A 526 -2.11 5.70 1.82
C GLU A 526 -2.30 7.03 2.55
N GLN A 527 -2.07 7.02 3.87
CA GLN A 527 -2.09 8.21 4.72
C GLN A 527 -0.66 8.50 5.19
N LEU A 528 -0.16 9.72 4.97
CA LEU A 528 1.24 10.07 5.27
C LEU A 528 1.44 10.47 6.74
N GLU A 529 0.54 11.32 7.24
CA GLU A 529 0.56 11.92 8.58
C GLU A 529 -0.89 12.00 9.10
N PRO A 530 -1.63 10.87 9.23
CA PRO A 530 -3.02 10.92 9.66
C PRO A 530 -3.14 11.50 11.07
N THR A 531 -4.05 12.45 11.20
CA THR A 531 -4.55 12.94 12.48
C THR A 531 -5.60 11.98 13.05
N TYR A 532 -6.03 12.21 14.28
CA TYR A 532 -7.19 11.51 14.85
C TYR A 532 -8.42 11.56 13.93
N ASP A 533 -8.74 12.71 13.35
CA ASP A 533 -9.90 12.88 12.49
C ASP A 533 -9.76 12.09 11.18
N ASP A 534 -8.54 11.95 10.65
CA ASP A 534 -8.27 11.11 9.48
C ASP A 534 -8.47 9.62 9.79
N PHE A 535 -8.10 9.17 11.00
CA PHE A 535 -8.39 7.82 11.45
C PHE A 535 -9.90 7.59 11.65
N VAL A 536 -10.62 8.56 12.22
CA VAL A 536 -12.08 8.48 12.36
C VAL A 536 -12.74 8.40 10.99
N ALA A 537 -12.33 9.23 10.04
CA ALA A 537 -12.86 9.21 8.68
C ALA A 537 -12.58 7.86 8.00
N ALA A 538 -11.37 7.31 8.13
CA ALA A 538 -11.02 6.00 7.59
C ALA A 538 -11.82 4.85 8.23
N PHE A 539 -12.14 4.93 9.52
CA PHE A 539 -12.94 3.92 10.23
C PHE A 539 -14.43 3.99 9.88
N ASP A 540 -14.96 5.20 9.70
CA ASP A 540 -16.39 5.44 9.46
C ASP A 540 -16.80 5.22 8.00
N ASP A 541 -15.86 5.33 7.05
CA ASP A 541 -16.16 5.24 5.62
C ASP A 541 -16.76 3.87 5.22
N ARG A 542 -16.32 2.79 5.87
CA ARG A 542 -16.79 1.42 5.62
C ARG A 542 -17.16 0.72 6.94
N PRO A 543 -18.38 0.92 7.47
CA PRO A 543 -18.77 0.43 8.81
C PRO A 543 -18.90 -1.10 8.92
N TYR A 544 -18.61 -1.83 7.84
CA TYR A 544 -18.66 -3.29 7.76
C TYR A 544 -17.31 -3.90 7.37
N LYS A 545 -16.23 -3.11 7.37
CA LYS A 545 -14.87 -3.58 7.11
C LYS A 545 -13.88 -2.94 8.05
N PRO A 546 -12.89 -3.68 8.54
CA PRO A 546 -11.80 -3.06 9.26
C PRO A 546 -10.97 -2.16 8.35
N SER A 547 -10.37 -1.14 8.97
CA SER A 547 -9.58 -0.12 8.27
C SER A 547 -8.10 -0.26 8.57
N PHE A 548 -7.28 0.06 7.57
CA PHE A 548 -5.84 -0.01 7.61
C PHE A 548 -5.25 1.26 6.96
N SER A 549 -4.54 2.07 7.75
CA SER A 549 -3.55 2.97 7.18
C SER A 549 -2.34 2.15 6.71
N GLU A 550 -2.43 1.65 5.48
CA GLU A 550 -1.45 0.76 4.87
C GLU A 550 -0.27 1.56 4.28
N ASP A 551 0.00 2.78 4.76
CA ASP A 551 1.31 3.41 4.55
C ASP A 551 2.29 3.06 5.67
N ARG A 552 3.57 3.34 5.40
CA ARG A 552 4.68 3.03 6.30
C ARG A 552 5.09 4.29 7.04
N PHE A 553 4.72 4.40 8.31
CA PHE A 553 5.12 5.46 9.22
C PHE A 553 6.53 5.21 9.73
N ARG A 554 7.43 6.18 9.51
CA ARG A 554 8.87 5.96 9.70
C ARG A 554 9.50 7.05 10.54
N ILE A 555 10.21 6.63 11.57
CA ILE A 555 11.25 7.47 12.17
C ILE A 555 12.48 7.31 11.28
N GLN A 556 12.86 8.38 10.59
CA GLN A 556 14.03 8.37 9.71
C GLN A 556 14.64 9.78 9.61
N GLU A 557 15.95 9.86 9.40
CA GLU A 557 16.67 11.13 9.25
C GLU A 557 16.86 11.54 7.77
N ASP A 558 15.91 11.21 6.88
CA ASP A 558 16.05 11.52 5.44
C ASP A 558 15.33 12.82 5.07
N SER A 559 16.09 13.88 4.80
CA SER A 559 15.55 15.17 4.38
C SER A 559 14.84 15.15 3.01
N ARG A 560 14.89 14.05 2.25
CA ARG A 560 14.14 13.92 0.99
C ARG A 560 12.66 13.65 1.21
N TYR A 561 12.29 13.16 2.40
CA TYR A 561 10.92 12.80 2.76
C TYR A 561 10.56 13.43 4.11
N GLU A 562 10.84 14.72 4.29
CA GLU A 562 10.56 15.43 5.55
C GLU A 562 9.10 15.26 6.01
N ASN A 563 8.15 15.14 5.07
CA ASN A 563 6.72 14.90 5.31
C ASN A 563 6.35 13.41 5.53
N ARG A 564 7.34 12.56 5.78
CA ARG A 564 7.18 11.14 6.14
C ARG A 564 8.07 10.78 7.32
N ASN A 565 8.71 11.77 7.95
CA ASN A 565 9.66 11.57 9.05
C ASN A 565 8.94 11.82 10.36
N TRP A 566 8.57 10.73 11.01
CA TRP A 566 7.92 10.75 12.30
C TRP A 566 8.95 10.86 13.42
N SER A 567 8.57 11.54 14.49
CA SER A 567 9.19 11.49 15.80
C SER A 567 8.60 10.35 16.64
N MET A 568 9.26 10.00 17.74
CA MET A 568 8.67 9.05 18.69
C MET A 568 7.39 9.55 19.34
N ASP A 569 7.29 10.86 19.56
CA ASP A 569 6.07 11.44 20.13
C ASP A 569 4.90 11.27 19.15
N GLU A 570 5.12 11.50 17.86
CA GLU A 570 4.08 11.28 16.84
C GLU A 570 3.70 9.79 16.73
N VAL A 571 4.68 8.87 16.76
CA VAL A 571 4.38 7.42 16.77
C VAL A 571 3.51 7.07 17.97
N ARG A 572 3.87 7.54 19.17
CA ARG A 572 3.07 7.32 20.38
C ARG A 572 1.66 7.87 20.20
N LEU A 573 1.50 9.14 19.80
CA LEU A 573 0.18 9.76 19.60
C LEU A 573 -0.68 8.97 18.61
N ALA A 574 -0.12 8.54 17.48
CA ALA A 574 -0.89 7.82 16.47
C ALA A 574 -1.25 6.38 16.87
N LEU A 575 -0.46 5.70 17.71
CA LEU A 575 -0.87 4.43 18.32
C LEU A 575 -2.16 4.60 19.14
N TRP A 576 -2.22 5.66 19.96
CA TRP A 576 -3.40 6.01 20.75
C TRP A 576 -4.57 6.46 19.86
N HIS A 577 -4.34 7.40 18.94
CA HIS A 577 -5.37 7.91 18.03
C HIS A 577 -6.00 6.83 17.19
N SER A 578 -5.20 5.97 16.55
CA SER A 578 -5.73 4.91 15.69
C SER A 578 -6.62 3.92 16.44
N THR A 579 -6.31 3.67 17.73
CA THR A 579 -7.12 2.81 18.60
C THR A 579 -8.39 3.51 19.06
N LEU A 580 -8.27 4.74 19.55
CA LEU A 580 -9.38 5.55 20.05
C LEU A 580 -10.34 5.99 18.93
N ALA A 581 -9.86 6.05 17.69
CA ALA A 581 -10.68 6.28 16.51
C ALA A 581 -11.56 5.07 16.14
N GLY A 582 -11.40 3.93 16.83
CA GLY A 582 -12.19 2.71 16.59
C GLY A 582 -11.36 1.51 16.15
N GLY A 583 -10.04 1.65 15.97
CA GLY A 583 -9.13 0.53 15.72
C GLY A 583 -8.65 0.42 14.26
N VAL A 584 -7.97 1.47 13.78
CA VAL A 584 -7.32 1.48 12.46
C VAL A 584 -5.93 0.83 12.55
N ALA A 585 -5.64 -0.13 11.68
CA ALA A 585 -4.33 -0.79 11.63
C ALA A 585 -3.24 0.13 11.03
N ASN A 586 -1.96 -0.11 11.39
CA ASN A 586 -0.83 0.71 10.92
C ASN A 586 0.46 -0.11 10.73
N ILE A 587 1.40 0.44 9.94
CA ILE A 587 2.76 -0.10 9.76
C ILE A 587 3.80 0.92 10.26
N TRP A 588 4.66 0.49 11.18
CA TRP A 588 5.65 1.32 11.85
C TRP A 588 7.07 0.88 11.53
N GLY A 589 8.01 1.82 11.40
CA GLY A 589 9.43 1.51 11.32
C GLY A 589 10.31 2.58 11.93
N ASN A 590 11.40 2.17 12.58
CA ASN A 590 12.50 3.07 12.93
C ASN A 590 13.68 2.75 12.01
N ILE A 591 13.88 3.56 10.98
CA ILE A 591 14.74 3.22 9.85
C ILE A 591 15.96 4.14 9.81
N SER A 592 17.15 3.54 9.95
CA SER A 592 18.41 4.23 9.72
C SER A 592 18.69 4.37 8.21
N ILE A 593 19.15 5.56 7.79
CA ILE A 593 19.44 5.87 6.38
C ILE A 593 20.45 4.89 5.77
N ASP A 594 21.41 4.44 6.59
CA ASP A 594 22.49 3.53 6.19
C ASP A 594 21.99 2.13 5.79
N LYS A 595 20.74 1.77 6.14
CA LYS A 595 20.10 0.50 5.78
C LYS A 595 19.03 0.62 4.68
N GLY A 596 19.18 1.62 3.80
CA GLY A 596 18.44 1.66 2.54
C GLY A 596 17.01 2.15 2.64
N ALA A 597 16.78 3.27 3.37
CA ALA A 597 15.47 3.85 3.69
C ALA A 597 14.44 3.98 2.53
N ASN A 598 14.91 4.00 1.27
CA ASN A 598 14.05 4.11 0.08
C ASN A 598 13.86 2.79 -0.68
N GLY A 599 14.70 1.80 -0.38
CA GLY A 599 14.65 0.49 -1.00
C GLY A 599 13.53 -0.39 -0.44
N GLY A 600 12.74 0.09 0.53
CA GLY A 600 11.64 -0.68 1.14
C GLY A 600 12.07 -1.85 2.01
N GLU A 601 13.31 -2.31 1.92
CA GLU A 601 13.85 -3.47 2.65
C GLU A 601 14.57 -3.09 3.94
N SER A 602 14.36 -1.86 4.43
CA SER A 602 14.97 -1.43 5.66
C SER A 602 14.37 -2.18 6.84
N ILE A 603 15.26 -2.85 7.58
CA ILE A 603 14.93 -3.49 8.83
C ILE A 603 14.85 -2.41 9.90
N SER A 604 13.79 -2.43 10.71
CA SER A 604 13.65 -1.51 11.84
C SER A 604 14.80 -1.70 12.84
N GLU A 605 15.39 -0.59 13.27
CA GLU A 605 16.20 -0.51 14.48
C GLU A 605 15.27 -0.48 15.71
N PRO A 606 15.77 -0.75 16.92
CA PRO A 606 15.00 -0.53 18.13
C PRO A 606 14.48 0.91 18.19
N PHE A 607 13.18 1.09 18.44
CA PHE A 607 12.58 2.42 18.58
C PHE A 607 13.25 3.19 19.74
N PRO A 608 13.47 4.51 19.61
CA PRO A 608 13.80 5.32 20.78
C PRO A 608 12.65 5.22 21.80
N ASN A 609 12.92 5.25 23.09
CA ASN A 609 11.88 5.16 24.14
C ASN A 609 10.87 4.00 23.94
N PRO A 610 11.34 2.75 23.78
CA PRO A 610 10.48 1.60 23.47
C PRO A 610 9.42 1.33 24.54
N GLU A 611 9.65 1.79 25.76
CA GLU A 611 8.68 1.75 26.85
C GLU A 611 7.37 2.46 26.50
N GLN A 612 7.36 3.47 25.63
CA GLN A 612 6.12 4.16 25.23
C GLN A 612 5.23 3.28 24.37
N VAL A 613 5.82 2.53 23.41
CA VAL A 613 5.11 1.53 22.61
C VAL A 613 4.62 0.40 23.53
N LYS A 614 5.47 -0.02 24.48
CA LYS A 614 5.12 -1.09 25.41
C LYS A 614 3.97 -0.70 26.34
N THR A 615 3.96 0.54 26.80
CA THR A 615 2.90 1.11 27.63
C THR A 615 1.56 1.12 26.89
N TYR A 616 1.54 1.52 25.62
CA TYR A 616 0.35 1.38 24.77
C TYR A 616 -0.13 -0.09 24.69
N ALA A 617 0.79 -1.01 24.38
CA ALA A 617 0.44 -2.42 24.19
C ALA A 617 -0.13 -3.06 25.47
N LEU A 618 0.51 -2.84 26.61
CA LEU A 618 0.06 -3.35 27.90
C LEU A 618 -1.27 -2.72 28.34
N PHE A 619 -1.49 -1.44 28.05
CA PHE A 619 -2.74 -0.78 28.39
C PHE A 619 -3.92 -1.38 27.62
N PHE A 620 -3.78 -1.59 26.31
CA PHE A 620 -4.88 -2.06 25.46
C PHE A 620 -5.06 -3.58 25.40
N GLU A 621 -4.12 -4.38 25.90
CA GLU A 621 -4.13 -5.85 25.82
C GLU A 621 -5.50 -6.49 26.14
N ASN A 622 -6.23 -5.94 27.12
CA ASN A 622 -7.57 -6.39 27.51
C ASN A 622 -8.61 -5.27 27.58
N ARG A 623 -8.32 -4.09 27.00
CA ARG A 623 -9.15 -2.88 27.13
C ARG A 623 -9.78 -2.40 25.84
N PHE A 624 -9.53 -3.05 24.70
CA PHE A 624 -10.19 -2.73 23.42
C PHE A 624 -11.20 -3.82 23.06
N TRP A 625 -12.49 -3.56 23.29
CA TRP A 625 -13.54 -4.58 23.13
C TRP A 625 -14.33 -4.40 21.84
N VAL A 626 -14.93 -5.51 21.39
CA VAL A 626 -15.75 -5.59 20.17
C VAL A 626 -16.87 -4.56 20.17
N ASP A 627 -17.50 -4.29 21.31
CA ASP A 627 -18.65 -3.40 21.41
C ASP A 627 -18.29 -1.97 21.81
N MET A 628 -17.01 -1.63 22.01
CA MET A 628 -16.62 -0.26 22.36
C MET A 628 -16.91 0.75 21.25
N VAL A 629 -17.43 1.92 21.61
CA VAL A 629 -17.74 3.00 20.67
C VAL A 629 -17.07 4.29 21.12
N ARG A 630 -16.79 5.19 20.18
CA ARG A 630 -16.25 6.52 20.48
C ARG A 630 -17.25 7.35 21.29
N CYS A 631 -16.76 8.15 22.23
CA CYS A 631 -17.55 8.96 23.16
C CYS A 631 -16.87 10.28 23.52
N ASN A 632 -16.20 10.93 22.56
CA ASN A 632 -15.38 12.12 22.81
C ASN A 632 -16.19 13.28 23.42
N GLU A 633 -17.50 13.30 23.28
CA GLU A 633 -18.40 14.26 23.95
C GLU A 633 -18.39 14.17 25.48
N LEU A 634 -17.88 13.07 26.06
CA LEU A 634 -17.81 12.83 27.50
C LEU A 634 -16.49 13.31 28.13
N THR A 635 -15.63 13.98 27.38
CA THR A 635 -14.30 14.41 27.85
C THR A 635 -13.80 15.63 27.10
N ASP A 636 -12.72 16.24 27.58
CA ASP A 636 -11.96 17.27 26.88
C ASP A 636 -10.83 16.69 26.00
N GLY A 637 -10.71 15.37 25.92
CA GLY A 637 -9.83 14.63 25.02
C GLY A 637 -10.54 13.61 24.14
N TYR A 638 -10.13 12.35 24.26
CA TYR A 638 -10.62 11.22 23.46
C TYR A 638 -11.20 10.13 24.36
N CYS A 639 -12.21 9.42 23.88
CA CYS A 639 -12.94 8.44 24.69
C CYS A 639 -13.41 7.24 23.86
N LEU A 640 -13.25 6.05 24.43
CA LEU A 640 -13.98 4.84 24.07
C LEU A 640 -14.83 4.38 25.26
N MET A 641 -16.06 3.93 25.01
CA MET A 641 -16.94 3.37 26.04
C MET A 641 -17.65 2.13 25.55
N ARG A 642 -18.05 1.26 26.48
CA ARG A 642 -19.00 0.19 26.17
C ARG A 642 -20.45 0.69 26.30
N PRO A 643 -21.39 0.18 25.51
CA PRO A 643 -22.83 0.51 25.62
C PRO A 643 -23.45 0.20 26.99
N THR A 644 -22.77 -0.60 27.82
CA THR A 644 -23.19 -0.88 29.20
C THR A 644 -22.96 0.29 30.15
N ASN A 645 -22.21 1.32 29.74
CA ASN A 645 -21.79 2.45 30.57
C ASN A 645 -21.04 2.02 31.85
N ALA A 646 -20.34 0.89 31.81
CA ALA A 646 -19.54 0.38 32.93
C ALA A 646 -18.03 0.40 32.64
N HIS A 647 -17.66 0.65 31.38
CA HIS A 647 -16.28 0.59 30.92
C HIS A 647 -15.98 1.77 30.02
N TYR A 648 -14.97 2.54 30.40
CA TYR A 648 -14.49 3.69 29.65
C TYR A 648 -12.97 3.66 29.55
N VAL A 649 -12.48 4.21 28.44
CA VAL A 649 -11.07 4.56 28.25
C VAL A 649 -11.04 6.01 27.82
N PHE A 650 -10.43 6.86 28.63
CA PHE A 650 -10.17 8.27 28.32
C PHE A 650 -8.69 8.46 27.98
N TYR A 651 -8.40 9.41 27.11
CA TYR A 651 -7.05 9.82 26.77
C TYR A 651 -6.98 11.33 26.57
N ALA A 652 -5.99 11.98 27.18
CA ALA A 652 -5.76 13.41 27.07
C ALA A 652 -4.27 13.70 26.84
N GLU A 653 -3.98 14.68 25.99
CA GLU A 653 -2.62 15.05 25.58
C GLU A 653 -2.15 16.31 26.30
N ASP A 654 -0.88 16.33 26.72
CA ASP A 654 -0.21 17.44 27.39
C ASP A 654 -1.06 18.09 28.50
N ALA A 655 -1.75 17.26 29.27
CA ALA A 655 -2.80 17.64 30.19
C ALA A 655 -2.33 17.53 31.65
N ASP A 656 -2.71 18.52 32.47
CA ASP A 656 -2.58 18.50 33.93
C ASP A 656 -3.88 18.11 34.65
N SER A 657 -4.94 17.87 33.88
CA SER A 657 -6.24 17.40 34.32
C SER A 657 -7.00 16.74 33.16
N VAL A 658 -7.97 15.89 33.48
CA VAL A 658 -8.83 15.22 32.49
C VAL A 658 -10.28 15.37 32.94
N GLN A 659 -11.13 15.92 32.08
CA GLN A 659 -12.58 15.95 32.31
C GLN A 659 -13.18 14.59 31.89
N MET A 660 -14.05 14.04 32.75
CA MET A 660 -14.75 12.79 32.50
C MET A 660 -16.22 12.92 32.91
N ASP A 661 -17.12 12.89 31.94
CA ASP A 661 -18.56 12.76 32.17
C ASP A 661 -18.92 11.28 32.36
N LEU A 662 -19.04 10.87 33.62
CA LEU A 662 -19.43 9.52 34.01
C LEU A 662 -20.90 9.44 34.46
N THR A 663 -21.71 10.46 34.16
CA THR A 663 -23.13 10.48 34.58
C THR A 663 -23.95 9.32 34.00
N GLY A 664 -23.45 8.66 32.95
CA GLY A 664 -24.05 7.47 32.36
C GLY A 664 -23.87 6.17 33.16
N MET A 665 -22.94 6.13 34.12
CA MET A 665 -22.68 4.94 34.96
C MET A 665 -23.84 4.68 35.93
N LEU A 666 -24.07 3.41 36.26
CA LEU A 666 -25.12 3.02 37.20
C LEU A 666 -24.69 3.16 38.68
N GLU A 667 -23.43 2.87 38.95
CA GLU A 667 -22.80 2.93 40.26
C GLU A 667 -21.35 3.40 40.13
N GLY A 668 -20.63 3.47 41.25
CA GLY A 668 -19.22 3.83 41.21
C GLY A 668 -18.38 2.69 40.65
N GLU A 669 -17.37 3.03 39.85
CA GLU A 669 -16.50 2.07 39.16
C GLU A 669 -15.04 2.32 39.50
N THR A 670 -14.23 1.26 39.61
CA THR A 670 -12.79 1.42 39.86
C THR A 670 -12.09 2.02 38.65
N ALA A 671 -11.09 2.88 38.88
CA ALA A 671 -10.31 3.46 37.79
C ALA A 671 -8.81 3.43 38.04
N VAL A 672 -8.06 3.37 36.94
CA VAL A 672 -6.60 3.46 36.90
C VAL A 672 -6.16 4.45 35.84
N ALA A 673 -5.09 5.20 36.10
CA ALA A 673 -4.44 6.08 35.14
C ALA A 673 -3.01 5.60 34.82
N ILE A 674 -2.53 5.90 33.62
CA ILE A 674 -1.12 5.72 33.24
C ILE A 674 -0.59 6.96 32.53
N ASP A 675 0.70 7.25 32.73
CA ASP A 675 1.42 8.22 31.91
C ASP A 675 1.94 7.53 30.65
N THR A 676 1.43 7.91 29.49
CA THR A 676 1.75 7.24 28.22
C THR A 676 3.16 7.55 27.73
N ARG A 677 3.83 8.58 28.29
CA ARG A 677 5.22 8.94 27.97
C ARG A 677 6.25 8.13 28.76
N LEU A 678 5.83 7.37 29.77
CA LEU A 678 6.68 6.60 30.68
C LEU A 678 6.46 5.09 30.53
N ALA A 679 7.30 4.31 31.23
CA ALA A 679 7.09 2.88 31.37
C ALA A 679 5.78 2.58 32.12
N TYR A 680 5.11 1.50 31.72
CA TYR A 680 3.78 1.14 32.20
C TYR A 680 3.72 1.03 33.73
N GLU A 681 2.97 1.91 34.36
CA GLU A 681 2.70 1.88 35.79
C GLU A 681 1.28 2.42 36.05
N GLU A 682 0.37 1.56 36.51
CA GLU A 682 -1.00 1.95 36.85
C GLU A 682 -1.04 2.73 38.17
N ILE A 683 -1.59 3.94 38.11
CA ILE A 683 -1.94 4.77 39.26
C ILE A 683 -3.40 4.51 39.61
N SER A 684 -3.65 3.91 40.77
CA SER A 684 -5.02 3.72 41.26
C SER A 684 -5.70 5.07 41.52
N LEU A 685 -6.84 5.30 40.89
CA LEU A 685 -7.70 6.45 41.16
C LEU A 685 -8.77 6.16 42.22
N GLY A 686 -8.91 4.89 42.62
CA GLY A 686 -9.97 4.43 43.52
C GLY A 686 -11.27 4.21 42.76
N GLU A 687 -12.39 4.41 43.44
CA GLU A 687 -13.73 4.34 42.85
C GLU A 687 -14.15 5.74 42.40
N LEU A 688 -14.60 5.85 41.15
CA LEU A 688 -15.11 7.07 40.54
C LEU A 688 -16.64 7.03 40.53
N ASN A 689 -17.30 8.12 40.93
CA ASN A 689 -18.75 8.21 41.02
C ASN A 689 -19.40 8.43 39.64
N PRO A 690 -20.71 8.11 39.49
CA PRO A 690 -21.50 8.41 38.29
C PRO A 690 -21.82 9.91 38.17
N GLU A 691 -20.80 10.75 37.97
CA GLU A 691 -20.93 12.20 37.86
C GLU A 691 -19.96 12.79 36.82
N ASP A 692 -20.20 14.03 36.39
CA ASP A 692 -19.25 14.81 35.60
C ASP A 692 -18.20 15.39 36.54
N GLN A 693 -16.94 15.00 36.33
CA GLN A 693 -15.85 15.29 37.24
C GLN A 693 -14.54 15.54 36.52
N ILE A 694 -13.63 16.20 37.23
CA ILE A 694 -12.28 16.51 36.74
C ILE A 694 -11.28 15.78 37.63
N TRP A 695 -10.48 14.91 37.02
CA TRP A 695 -9.32 14.34 37.68
C TRP A 695 -8.12 15.28 37.49
N THR A 696 -7.43 15.65 38.58
CA THR A 696 -6.19 16.43 38.51
C THR A 696 -5.00 15.49 38.43
N ALA A 697 -4.23 15.59 37.35
CA ALA A 697 -3.05 14.78 37.15
C ALA A 697 -1.91 15.21 38.10
N PRO A 698 -1.00 14.29 38.47
CA PRO A 698 0.15 14.64 39.31
C PRO A 698 1.10 15.68 38.69
N TYR A 699 1.13 15.76 37.36
CA TYR A 699 1.89 16.70 36.55
C TYR A 699 1.36 16.70 35.10
N GLN A 700 1.81 17.66 34.29
CA GLN A 700 1.45 17.76 32.88
C GLN A 700 2.10 16.63 32.06
N SER A 701 1.29 15.77 31.43
CA SER A 701 1.74 14.70 30.53
C SER A 701 0.58 14.23 29.65
N ASP A 702 0.79 13.15 28.91
CA ASP A 702 -0.27 12.49 28.15
C ASP A 702 -0.80 11.32 28.97
N TRP A 703 -2.06 11.41 29.39
CA TRP A 703 -2.67 10.52 30.37
C TRP A 703 -3.72 9.63 29.71
N ALA A 704 -3.68 8.33 30.00
CA ALA A 704 -4.78 7.43 29.69
C ALA A 704 -5.43 6.93 30.98
N ILE A 705 -6.76 6.93 31.04
CA ILE A 705 -7.54 6.50 32.21
C ILE A 705 -8.50 5.40 31.78
N ALA A 706 -8.45 4.26 32.47
CA ALA A 706 -9.43 3.20 32.29
C ALA A 706 -10.37 3.18 33.51
N VAL A 707 -11.68 3.23 33.26
CA VAL A 707 -12.74 3.13 34.28
C VAL A 707 -13.51 1.82 34.06
N GLY A 708 -13.76 1.08 35.14
CA GLY A 708 -14.41 -0.23 35.14
C GLY A 708 -13.44 -1.39 35.36
N GLU A 709 -13.98 -2.55 35.73
CA GLU A 709 -13.20 -3.78 35.89
C GLU A 709 -12.91 -4.44 34.54
N PHE A 710 -11.63 -4.43 34.13
CA PHE A 710 -11.16 -5.17 32.96
C PHE A 710 -10.57 -6.52 33.38
N PRO A 711 -10.82 -7.61 32.62
CA PRO A 711 -10.17 -8.89 32.86
C PRO A 711 -8.66 -8.71 32.87
N ARG A 712 -8.02 -9.08 33.98
CA ARG A 712 -6.57 -9.23 33.99
C ARG A 712 -6.23 -10.54 33.28
N ASN A 713 -5.23 -10.53 32.42
CA ASN A 713 -4.66 -11.79 31.95
C ASN A 713 -4.13 -12.58 33.17
N PRO A 714 -4.46 -13.88 33.28
CA PRO A 714 -4.06 -14.71 34.41
C PRO A 714 -2.54 -14.90 34.52
#